data_AF-A0AAV6NDU8-F1
#
_entry.id   AF-A0AAV6NDU8-F1
#
_cell.length_a   1.000
_cell.length_b   1.000
_cell.length_c   1.000
_cell.angle_alpha   90.00
_cell.angle_beta   90.00
_cell.angle_gamma   90.00
#
_symmetry.space_group_name_H-M   'P 1'
#
loop_
_entity.id
_entity.type
_entity.pdbx_description
1 polymer ?
#
loop_
_entity_poly.entity_id
_entity_poly.type
_entity_poly.pdbx_seq_one_letter_code
_entity_poly.pdbx_strand_id
1 'polypeptide(L)'
;MGRIVVAAIVSLWVVPISILVNRIVPDPYMDEIFHIPQAQKYCSGNFRSWDPMITTPPGLYYLSLAHVASLFPATIFTQAAPSFSEACSVRILRSTNGILAVLCSVLVSPCYVLSMLEEELLVECIVVIRQTNIVWMLFVACSAVIDTTLTCHDDNIQMHENDVMVEESNPLNAKGSPISRANLRKRKFITTKDAGKQFRHSTRSSLIDQKSGLLDEIRALILTMWHMKFKLLVSFCPFVIVLMAFVAFVRWNGSIVLGAKEAHAVSLHFAQIMYFGLFSALVMAPMHCNPSQVIDVFHSLWKGRPLSFLQVFIALLAGFIFVHYFSIAHPYLLADNRHYPFYLWRKVINAHWSSKYLLVPAYIYSWFSIFNILGKSKRKIWVLAYFLATAAVLVPAPLIEFRYFTTPFFFLILNSELNGRLNWLLIALVYIALDAFTMIMFLFRPFHWENETGKQRFLWYVNSWSVRLRSSNSLPVPQLVSFTHLILSIFHVFEYNLLLGFLIVVPIPPPMAISGFRALLRWSKWSKKEWAIAVISVAFIVSVFSFLSDSWHAEDAGINHTFDLNPANDPDLVDLSLLQNAKAKGALCLDGSLPGYHFQKGFGSGNRNWVLHIEGGGWCNSVSSCSSRKMTPLGSSAYMDPRVRFSGILSSDASKNPDFYNWNKIKIRYCDGASFASHPEGETKNGNRLYFRGQLIWEALMDELLSVGLSNARQALLSGCSAGGLATLIHCDDFRELLPKDATVKCLADAGFFLDEKDVWGNHTMRSFYHDVFNLQNTAKSLPKDCTATEEPSKCLFPQEIIKHISTPLFLVNPAYDFWQIQNVLVPNPLHPAGAWEKCRLNIHKCDHAQLEILQGFRDSLLKALKDFKHSKEGGLFINSCFIHCQTWMSETWHSPNSPRINKKTIAEAVGDWYFKRNSVKLIDCPFPCNPTCIHMDFS
;
A
#
# COMPACT_ATOMS: atom_id res chain seq x y z
N MET A 1 6.79 1.90 -20.64
CA MET A 1 7.18 0.71 -21.46
C MET A 1 6.65 -0.62 -20.92
N GLY A 2 6.54 -0.84 -19.60
CA GLY A 2 6.18 -2.16 -19.03
C GLY A 2 4.87 -2.80 -19.54
N ARG A 3 3.80 -2.02 -19.78
CA ARG A 3 2.50 -2.54 -20.27
C ARG A 3 2.58 -3.22 -21.62
N ILE A 4 3.28 -2.58 -22.56
CA ILE A 4 3.43 -3.08 -23.93
C ILE A 4 4.31 -4.34 -23.92
N VAL A 5 5.31 -4.39 -23.04
CA VAL A 5 6.16 -5.57 -22.86
C VAL A 5 5.36 -6.76 -22.30
N VAL A 6 4.53 -6.54 -21.27
CA VAL A 6 3.67 -7.60 -20.72
C VAL A 6 2.67 -8.08 -21.78
N ALA A 7 2.01 -7.16 -22.48
CA ALA A 7 1.08 -7.50 -23.57
C ALA A 7 1.77 -8.25 -24.71
N ALA A 8 3.01 -7.87 -25.06
CA ALA A 8 3.81 -8.58 -26.05
C ALA A 8 4.18 -9.99 -25.59
N ILE A 9 4.59 -10.17 -24.33
CA ILE A 9 4.89 -11.49 -23.75
C ILE A 9 3.65 -12.38 -23.75
N VAL A 10 2.51 -11.86 -23.31
CA VAL A 10 1.23 -12.60 -23.33
C VAL A 10 0.85 -12.97 -24.76
N SER A 11 0.97 -12.02 -25.71
CA SER A 11 0.68 -12.27 -27.14
C SER A 11 1.59 -13.34 -27.74
N LEU A 12 2.88 -13.34 -27.41
CA LEU A 12 3.87 -14.32 -27.87
C LEU A 12 3.52 -15.76 -27.45
N TRP A 13 2.71 -15.94 -26.41
CA TRP A 13 2.28 -17.25 -25.93
C TRP A 13 0.84 -17.60 -26.34
N VAL A 14 -0.10 -16.67 -26.20
CA VAL A 14 -1.53 -16.85 -26.53
C VAL A 14 -1.73 -17.17 -28.01
N VAL A 15 -1.05 -16.45 -28.91
CA VAL A 15 -1.27 -16.56 -30.36
C VAL A 15 -0.83 -17.94 -30.89
N PRO A 16 0.40 -18.42 -30.64
CA PRO A 16 0.82 -19.75 -31.10
C PRO A 16 -0.04 -20.89 -30.53
N ILE A 17 -0.42 -20.80 -29.24
CA ILE A 17 -1.28 -21.82 -28.61
C ILE A 17 -2.67 -21.83 -29.24
N SER A 18 -3.27 -20.66 -29.45
CA SER A 18 -4.58 -20.54 -30.08
C SER A 18 -4.57 -21.12 -31.51
N ILE A 19 -3.50 -20.88 -32.27
CA ILE A 19 -3.34 -21.47 -33.60
C ILE A 19 -3.25 -23.01 -33.51
N LEU A 20 -2.46 -23.51 -32.58
CA LEU A 20 -2.24 -24.95 -32.39
C LEU A 20 -3.51 -25.68 -31.95
N VAL A 21 -4.26 -25.11 -30.99
CA VAL A 21 -5.55 -25.64 -30.52
C VAL A 21 -6.55 -25.65 -31.68
N ASN A 22 -6.73 -24.55 -32.40
CA ASN A 22 -7.68 -24.49 -33.51
C ASN A 22 -7.33 -25.43 -34.69
N ARG A 23 -6.06 -25.84 -34.81
CA ARG A 23 -5.62 -26.81 -35.82
C ARG A 23 -5.85 -28.26 -35.38
N ILE A 24 -5.56 -28.59 -34.13
CA ILE A 24 -5.60 -29.96 -33.59
C ILE A 24 -7.00 -30.33 -33.04
N VAL A 25 -7.74 -29.32 -32.61
CA VAL A 25 -9.06 -29.41 -31.97
C VAL A 25 -10.01 -28.39 -32.65
N PRO A 26 -10.48 -28.69 -33.87
CA PRO A 26 -11.37 -27.77 -34.59
C PRO A 26 -12.79 -27.73 -34.00
N ASP A 27 -13.23 -28.82 -33.37
CA ASP A 27 -14.57 -28.94 -32.81
C ASP A 27 -14.66 -28.34 -31.39
N PRO A 28 -15.85 -27.86 -30.95
CA PRO A 28 -16.07 -27.37 -29.59
C PRO A 28 -15.70 -28.40 -28.51
N TYR A 29 -15.07 -27.94 -27.41
CA TYR A 29 -14.67 -28.80 -26.29
C TYR A 29 -14.94 -28.18 -24.91
N MET A 30 -14.99 -29.00 -23.86
CA MET A 30 -15.38 -28.57 -22.50
C MET A 30 -16.72 -27.81 -22.52
N ASP A 31 -16.76 -26.61 -21.94
CA ASP A 31 -17.94 -25.76 -21.85
C ASP A 31 -18.28 -25.12 -23.21
N GLU A 32 -17.36 -25.10 -24.18
CA GLU A 32 -17.63 -24.56 -25.52
C GLU A 32 -18.79 -25.28 -26.22
N ILE A 33 -19.04 -26.55 -25.88
CA ILE A 33 -20.17 -27.32 -26.43
C ILE A 33 -21.54 -26.68 -26.11
N PHE A 34 -21.63 -25.92 -25.02
CA PHE A 34 -22.81 -25.15 -24.64
C PHE A 34 -22.70 -23.70 -25.11
N HIS A 35 -21.51 -23.09 -24.96
CA HIS A 35 -21.31 -21.67 -25.22
C HIS A 35 -21.25 -21.31 -26.71
N ILE A 36 -20.62 -22.14 -27.55
CA ILE A 36 -20.49 -21.85 -29.00
C ILE A 36 -21.84 -21.91 -29.70
N PRO A 37 -22.66 -22.97 -29.55
CA PRO A 37 -23.99 -23.00 -30.15
C PRO A 37 -24.89 -21.86 -29.66
N GLN A 38 -24.77 -21.48 -28.38
CA GLN A 38 -25.50 -20.34 -27.83
C GLN A 38 -25.08 -19.01 -28.48
N ALA A 39 -23.77 -18.78 -28.65
CA ALA A 39 -23.26 -17.59 -29.34
C ALA A 39 -23.71 -17.54 -30.81
N GLN A 40 -23.69 -18.67 -31.51
CA GLN A 40 -24.16 -18.78 -32.91
C GLN A 40 -25.66 -18.50 -33.05
N LYS A 41 -26.48 -18.91 -32.08
CA LYS A 41 -27.91 -18.53 -32.03
C LYS A 41 -28.10 -17.02 -31.86
N TYR A 42 -27.25 -16.36 -31.09
CA TYR A 42 -27.30 -14.90 -30.98
C TYR A 42 -26.79 -14.20 -32.24
N CYS A 43 -25.78 -14.76 -32.92
CA CYS A 43 -25.32 -14.26 -34.21
C CYS A 43 -26.39 -14.35 -35.31
N SER A 44 -27.29 -15.32 -35.24
CA SER A 44 -28.45 -15.43 -36.14
C SER A 44 -29.64 -14.55 -35.71
N GLY A 45 -29.46 -13.67 -34.73
CA GLY A 45 -30.50 -12.75 -34.22
C GLY A 45 -31.50 -13.39 -33.25
N ASN A 46 -31.30 -14.66 -32.85
CA ASN A 46 -32.19 -15.37 -31.93
C ASN A 46 -31.78 -15.14 -30.46
N PHE A 47 -32.04 -13.94 -29.94
CA PHE A 47 -31.77 -13.57 -28.54
C PHE A 47 -32.74 -14.17 -27.52
N ARG A 48 -33.77 -14.91 -27.95
CA ARG A 48 -34.77 -15.52 -27.07
C ARG A 48 -34.45 -16.96 -26.67
N SER A 49 -33.50 -17.61 -27.35
CA SER A 49 -33.05 -18.97 -26.99
C SER A 49 -32.00 -18.91 -25.88
N TRP A 50 -32.11 -19.79 -24.88
CA TRP A 50 -31.11 -19.96 -23.82
C TRP A 50 -30.86 -21.44 -23.53
N ASP A 51 -29.60 -21.87 -23.49
CA ASP A 51 -29.23 -23.21 -23.08
C ASP A 51 -29.27 -23.32 -21.53
N PRO A 52 -30.09 -24.23 -20.96
CA PRO A 52 -30.25 -24.36 -19.52
C PRO A 52 -29.02 -24.91 -18.78
N MET A 53 -27.98 -25.38 -19.49
CA MET A 53 -26.71 -25.80 -18.88
C MET A 53 -25.75 -24.63 -18.66
N ILE A 54 -25.98 -23.47 -19.29
CA ILE A 54 -25.13 -22.29 -19.15
C ILE A 54 -25.39 -21.61 -17.80
N THR A 55 -24.34 -21.46 -17.01
CA THR A 55 -24.41 -20.94 -15.65
C THR A 55 -24.07 -19.45 -15.54
N THR A 56 -23.58 -18.83 -16.62
CA THR A 56 -23.15 -17.43 -16.68
C THR A 56 -24.19 -16.51 -17.33
N PRO A 57 -24.27 -15.21 -16.99
CA PRO A 57 -25.19 -14.26 -17.63
C PRO A 57 -24.85 -14.01 -19.13
N PRO A 58 -25.81 -13.54 -19.95
CA PRO A 58 -25.64 -13.41 -21.40
C PRO A 58 -24.66 -12.29 -21.87
N GLY A 59 -24.17 -11.45 -20.95
CA GLY A 59 -23.36 -10.26 -21.26
C GLY A 59 -22.13 -10.51 -22.15
N LEU A 60 -21.43 -11.63 -21.93
CA LEU A 60 -20.22 -11.99 -22.68
C LEU A 60 -20.49 -12.30 -24.15
N TYR A 61 -21.68 -12.82 -24.49
CA TYR A 61 -22.03 -13.12 -25.88
C TYR A 61 -22.18 -11.84 -26.71
N TYR A 62 -22.62 -10.73 -26.09
CA TYR A 62 -22.68 -9.42 -26.77
C TYR A 62 -21.30 -8.86 -27.09
N LEU A 63 -20.29 -9.15 -26.26
CA LEU A 63 -18.91 -8.76 -26.54
C LEU A 63 -18.30 -9.61 -27.65
N SER A 64 -18.57 -10.91 -27.67
CA SER A 64 -18.22 -11.77 -28.81
C SER A 64 -18.90 -11.29 -30.10
N LEU A 65 -20.17 -10.87 -30.04
CA LEU A 65 -20.88 -10.29 -31.18
C LEU A 65 -20.27 -8.96 -31.64
N ALA A 66 -19.92 -8.06 -30.71
CA ALA A 66 -19.26 -6.80 -31.01
C ALA A 66 -17.87 -7.03 -31.64
N HIS A 67 -17.14 -8.03 -31.16
CA HIS A 67 -15.86 -8.47 -31.74
C HIS A 67 -16.04 -8.97 -33.17
N VAL A 68 -16.99 -9.89 -33.41
CA VAL A 68 -17.32 -10.37 -34.76
C VAL A 68 -17.75 -9.23 -35.67
N ALA A 69 -18.58 -8.30 -35.18
CA ALA A 69 -19.03 -7.11 -35.89
C ALA A 69 -17.86 -6.20 -36.31
N SER A 70 -16.86 -6.04 -35.44
CA SER A 70 -15.67 -5.22 -35.73
C SER A 70 -14.76 -5.83 -36.82
N LEU A 71 -14.73 -7.16 -36.92
CA LEU A 71 -13.93 -7.87 -37.93
C LEU A 71 -14.59 -7.85 -39.32
N PHE A 72 -15.91 -7.69 -39.39
CA PHE A 72 -16.68 -7.70 -40.64
C PHE A 72 -17.64 -6.49 -40.73
N PRO A 73 -17.12 -5.24 -40.82
CA PRO A 73 -17.97 -4.05 -40.83
C PRO A 73 -18.90 -3.96 -42.06
N ALA A 74 -18.51 -4.54 -43.20
CA ALA A 74 -19.28 -4.50 -44.45
C ALA A 74 -20.57 -5.35 -44.45
N THR A 75 -20.64 -6.40 -43.62
CA THR A 75 -21.82 -7.28 -43.49
C THR A 75 -22.90 -6.71 -42.58
N ILE A 76 -22.61 -5.62 -41.84
CA ILE A 76 -23.59 -4.88 -41.01
C ILE A 76 -24.41 -3.89 -41.87
N PHE A 77 -23.78 -3.27 -42.87
CA PHE A 77 -24.40 -2.27 -43.74
C PHE A 77 -25.17 -2.87 -44.92
N THR A 78 -24.84 -4.10 -45.31
CA THR A 78 -25.58 -4.86 -46.32
C THR A 78 -26.52 -5.81 -45.56
N GLN A 79 -27.84 -5.70 -45.73
CA GLN A 79 -28.84 -6.52 -45.02
C GLN A 79 -28.80 -8.03 -45.40
N ALA A 80 -27.64 -8.67 -45.36
CA ALA A 80 -27.45 -10.09 -45.60
C ALA A 80 -27.24 -10.83 -44.27
N ALA A 81 -28.33 -11.01 -43.53
CA ALA A 81 -28.40 -11.85 -42.32
C ALA A 81 -27.71 -13.23 -42.39
N PRO A 82 -27.65 -13.96 -43.53
CA PRO A 82 -26.94 -15.25 -43.56
C PRO A 82 -25.41 -15.12 -43.46
N SER A 83 -24.81 -14.02 -43.93
CA SER A 83 -23.34 -13.85 -43.93
C SER A 83 -22.76 -13.58 -42.53
N PHE A 84 -23.51 -12.92 -41.64
CA PHE A 84 -23.08 -12.66 -40.26
C PHE A 84 -23.12 -13.93 -39.39
N SER A 85 -24.06 -14.85 -39.67
CA SER A 85 -24.12 -16.16 -39.00
C SER A 85 -22.93 -17.05 -39.38
N GLU A 86 -22.44 -16.97 -40.62
CA GLU A 86 -21.23 -17.68 -41.07
C GLU A 86 -19.94 -17.10 -40.45
N ALA A 87 -19.94 -15.81 -40.09
CA ALA A 87 -18.82 -15.15 -39.41
C ALA A 87 -18.64 -15.62 -37.95
N CYS A 88 -19.63 -16.25 -37.32
CA CYS A 88 -19.55 -16.80 -35.96
C CYS A 88 -19.02 -18.24 -35.93
N SER A 89 -17.92 -18.49 -36.62
CA SER A 89 -17.21 -19.77 -36.57
C SER A 89 -16.55 -20.01 -35.20
N VAL A 90 -16.32 -21.28 -34.85
CA VAL A 90 -15.61 -21.70 -33.62
C VAL A 90 -14.28 -20.93 -33.45
N ARG A 91 -13.51 -20.77 -34.52
CA ARG A 91 -12.20 -20.10 -34.52
C ARG A 91 -12.30 -18.62 -34.17
N ILE A 92 -13.31 -17.92 -34.71
CA ILE A 92 -13.51 -16.49 -34.48
C ILE A 92 -14.04 -16.27 -33.06
N LEU A 93 -14.98 -17.10 -32.59
CA LEU A 93 -15.49 -17.02 -31.22
C LEU A 93 -14.37 -17.26 -30.18
N ARG A 94 -13.49 -18.25 -30.41
CA ARG A 94 -12.28 -18.48 -29.59
C ARG A 94 -11.28 -17.32 -29.64
N SER A 95 -11.24 -16.52 -30.71
CA SER A 95 -10.33 -15.37 -30.78
C SER A 95 -10.69 -14.26 -29.79
N THR A 96 -11.98 -14.16 -29.42
CA THR A 96 -12.46 -13.20 -28.40
C THR A 96 -11.68 -13.34 -27.11
N ASN A 97 -11.48 -14.59 -26.69
CA ASN A 97 -10.76 -14.95 -25.48
C ASN A 97 -9.27 -14.55 -25.54
N GLY A 98 -8.62 -14.77 -26.68
CA GLY A 98 -7.21 -14.41 -26.88
C GLY A 98 -6.99 -12.90 -26.87
N ILE A 99 -7.87 -12.14 -27.52
CA ILE A 99 -7.84 -10.67 -27.50
C ILE A 99 -8.07 -10.14 -26.09
N LEU A 100 -9.02 -10.73 -25.41
CA LEU A 100 -9.32 -10.36 -24.04
C LEU A 100 -8.12 -10.59 -23.11
N ALA A 101 -7.47 -11.75 -23.21
CA ALA A 101 -6.28 -12.04 -22.40
C ALA A 101 -5.19 -10.95 -22.57
N VAL A 102 -4.99 -10.47 -23.81
CA VAL A 102 -4.06 -9.37 -24.11
C VAL A 102 -4.54 -8.04 -23.52
N LEU A 103 -5.81 -7.69 -23.68
CA LEU A 103 -6.39 -6.46 -23.11
C LEU A 103 -6.28 -6.44 -21.57
N CYS A 104 -6.63 -7.54 -20.92
CA CYS A 104 -6.48 -7.72 -19.48
C CYS A 104 -5.04 -7.54 -19.02
N SER A 105 -4.06 -8.05 -19.78
CA SER A 105 -2.63 -7.90 -19.44
C SER A 105 -2.14 -6.45 -19.48
N VAL A 106 -2.78 -5.60 -20.28
CA VAL A 106 -2.52 -4.15 -20.33
C VAL A 106 -3.15 -3.44 -19.13
N LEU A 107 -4.35 -3.89 -18.71
CA LEU A 107 -5.12 -3.31 -17.62
C LEU A 107 -4.58 -3.68 -16.22
N VAL A 108 -4.02 -4.88 -16.04
CA VAL A 108 -3.65 -5.47 -14.72
C VAL A 108 -2.21 -5.16 -14.24
N SER A 109 -1.54 -4.15 -14.80
CA SER A 109 -0.16 -3.81 -14.36
C SER A 109 -0.10 -3.49 -12.85
N PRO A 110 0.95 -3.91 -12.11
CA PRO A 110 1.00 -3.76 -10.64
C PRO A 110 0.94 -2.30 -10.15
N CYS A 111 1.37 -1.34 -10.98
CA CYS A 111 1.23 0.08 -10.70
C CYS A 111 -0.23 0.58 -10.73
N TYR A 112 -1.13 -0.20 -11.34
CA TYR A 112 -2.56 0.10 -11.44
C TYR A 112 -3.40 -0.65 -10.42
N VAL A 113 -3.02 -1.82 -9.90
CA VAL A 113 -3.83 -2.47 -8.85
C VAL A 113 -3.85 -1.63 -7.57
N LEU A 114 -2.78 -0.87 -7.30
CA LEU A 114 -2.74 0.12 -6.22
C LEU A 114 -3.50 1.43 -6.57
N SER A 115 -3.48 1.90 -7.82
CA SER A 115 -4.22 3.11 -8.23
C SER A 115 -5.71 2.86 -8.52
N MET A 116 -6.10 1.61 -8.81
CA MET A 116 -7.49 1.19 -9.01
C MET A 116 -8.26 1.05 -7.69
N LEU A 117 -7.61 1.25 -6.55
CA LEU A 117 -8.29 1.48 -5.27
C LEU A 117 -8.83 2.92 -5.15
N GLU A 118 -8.47 3.83 -6.07
CA GLU A 118 -8.94 5.23 -6.09
C GLU A 118 -9.92 5.56 -7.25
N GLU A 119 -10.07 4.70 -8.27
CA GLU A 119 -11.09 4.87 -9.32
C GLU A 119 -12.28 3.91 -9.15
N GLU A 120 -13.39 4.46 -8.66
CA GLU A 120 -14.59 3.75 -8.18
C GLU A 120 -15.28 2.87 -9.24
N LEU A 121 -15.24 3.19 -10.54
CA LEU A 121 -16.21 2.62 -11.48
C LEU A 121 -15.84 1.26 -12.11
N LEU A 122 -14.54 0.94 -12.27
CA LEU A 122 -14.12 -0.23 -13.07
C LEU A 122 -13.97 -1.50 -12.22
N VAL A 123 -13.53 -1.38 -10.96
CA VAL A 123 -13.47 -2.49 -9.99
C VAL A 123 -14.87 -2.97 -9.61
N GLU A 124 -15.80 -2.04 -9.44
CA GLU A 124 -17.23 -2.32 -9.23
C GLU A 124 -17.85 -3.11 -10.39
N CYS A 125 -17.34 -2.96 -11.61
CA CYS A 125 -17.80 -3.68 -12.79
C CYS A 125 -17.13 -5.06 -12.99
N ILE A 126 -15.85 -5.21 -12.60
CA ILE A 126 -15.04 -6.42 -12.81
C ILE A 126 -15.45 -7.57 -11.86
N VAL A 127 -15.92 -7.27 -10.65
CA VAL A 127 -16.17 -8.27 -9.61
C VAL A 127 -17.58 -8.92 -9.70
N VAL A 128 -18.45 -8.47 -10.61
CA VAL A 128 -19.89 -8.84 -10.64
C VAL A 128 -20.17 -10.18 -11.35
N ILE A 129 -19.19 -10.84 -11.97
CA ILE A 129 -19.48 -11.78 -13.08
C ILE A 129 -19.36 -13.27 -12.71
N ARG A 130 -18.82 -13.61 -11.53
CA ARG A 130 -19.02 -14.94 -10.93
C ARG A 130 -19.81 -14.83 -9.65
N GLN A 131 -20.72 -15.77 -9.43
CA GLN A 131 -21.65 -15.73 -8.31
C GLN A 131 -20.97 -15.85 -6.93
N THR A 132 -19.72 -16.34 -6.88
CA THR A 132 -18.87 -16.39 -5.68
C THR A 132 -17.97 -15.15 -5.50
N ASN A 133 -17.85 -14.28 -6.52
CA ASN A 133 -17.01 -13.08 -6.45
C ASN A 133 -17.63 -11.99 -5.56
N ILE A 134 -18.92 -12.10 -5.22
CA ILE A 134 -19.57 -11.22 -4.24
C ILE A 134 -18.84 -11.21 -2.89
N VAL A 135 -18.27 -12.35 -2.47
CA VAL A 135 -17.49 -12.45 -1.23
C VAL A 135 -16.18 -11.66 -1.33
N TRP A 136 -15.52 -11.70 -2.48
CA TRP A 136 -14.27 -10.95 -2.71
C TRP A 136 -14.52 -9.45 -2.88
N MET A 137 -15.65 -9.07 -3.47
CA MET A 137 -16.11 -7.67 -3.49
C MET A 137 -16.30 -7.14 -2.06
N LEU A 138 -17.01 -7.91 -1.22
CA LEU A 138 -17.19 -7.56 0.18
C LEU A 138 -15.87 -7.55 0.94
N PHE A 139 -14.93 -8.46 0.65
CA PHE A 139 -13.61 -8.44 1.25
C PHE A 139 -12.81 -7.17 0.88
N VAL A 140 -12.87 -6.73 -0.38
CA VAL A 140 -12.23 -5.48 -0.83
C VAL A 140 -12.89 -4.27 -0.15
N ALA A 141 -14.23 -4.23 -0.11
CA ALA A 141 -14.95 -3.19 0.60
C ALA A 141 -14.61 -3.17 2.09
N CYS A 142 -14.59 -4.33 2.76
CA CYS A 142 -14.16 -4.47 4.15
C CYS A 142 -12.71 -4.02 4.35
N SER A 143 -11.80 -4.34 3.43
CA SER A 143 -10.40 -3.91 3.50
C SER A 143 -10.29 -2.39 3.42
N ALA A 144 -11.01 -1.76 2.48
CA ALA A 144 -11.07 -0.31 2.35
C ALA A 144 -11.73 0.36 3.57
N VAL A 145 -12.77 -0.25 4.16
CA VAL A 145 -13.37 0.21 5.42
C VAL A 145 -12.35 0.10 6.56
N ILE A 146 -11.61 -1.01 6.68
CA ILE A 146 -10.55 -1.18 7.68
C ILE A 146 -9.52 -0.04 7.54
N ASP A 147 -9.02 0.23 6.34
CA ASP A 147 -8.03 1.29 6.11
C ASP A 147 -8.61 2.70 6.38
N THR A 148 -9.87 2.96 5.98
CA THR A 148 -10.56 4.25 6.19
C THR A 148 -10.95 4.51 7.65
N THR A 149 -11.34 3.46 8.37
CA THR A 149 -11.71 3.59 9.79
C THR A 149 -10.49 3.66 10.69
N LEU A 150 -9.36 3.08 10.28
CA LEU A 150 -8.10 3.20 11.04
C LEU A 150 -7.52 4.61 10.91
N THR A 151 -7.49 5.18 9.71
CA THR A 151 -7.12 6.59 9.51
C THR A 151 -7.97 7.52 10.38
N CYS A 152 -9.28 7.29 10.47
CA CYS A 152 -10.17 8.10 11.33
C CYS A 152 -10.26 7.68 12.81
N HIS A 153 -9.84 6.48 13.20
CA HIS A 153 -9.77 6.07 14.62
C HIS A 153 -8.56 6.69 15.29
N ASP A 154 -7.43 6.75 14.57
CA ASP A 154 -6.26 7.51 14.99
C ASP A 154 -6.61 9.01 15.14
N ASP A 155 -7.49 9.55 14.28
CA ASP A 155 -8.05 10.91 14.41
C ASP A 155 -9.03 11.08 15.60
N ASN A 156 -9.93 10.10 15.85
CA ASN A 156 -10.96 10.19 16.89
C ASN A 156 -10.47 9.89 18.31
N ILE A 157 -9.47 9.01 18.50
CA ILE A 157 -8.81 8.83 19.81
C ILE A 157 -8.16 10.16 20.23
N GLN A 158 -7.55 10.88 19.29
CA GLN A 158 -7.03 12.23 19.53
C GLN A 158 -8.11 13.25 19.91
N MET A 159 -9.33 13.14 19.38
CA MET A 159 -10.44 14.03 19.79
C MET A 159 -11.01 13.67 21.17
N HIS A 160 -11.20 12.38 21.48
CA HIS A 160 -11.83 11.95 22.73
C HIS A 160 -10.92 12.08 23.96
N GLU A 161 -9.59 12.02 23.76
CA GLU A 161 -8.60 12.33 24.81
C GLU A 161 -8.57 13.84 25.11
N ASN A 162 -8.81 14.69 24.09
CA ASN A 162 -8.95 16.14 24.26
C ASN A 162 -10.25 16.56 24.95
N ASP A 163 -11.39 15.89 24.69
CA ASP A 163 -12.68 16.22 25.31
C ASP A 163 -12.80 15.75 26.79
N VAL A 164 -12.19 14.61 27.14
CA VAL A 164 -12.21 14.11 28.55
C VAL A 164 -11.32 14.95 29.46
N MET A 165 -10.24 15.55 28.95
CA MET A 165 -9.46 16.53 29.72
C MET A 165 -10.17 17.87 29.92
N VAL A 166 -11.21 18.18 29.12
CA VAL A 166 -12.03 19.40 29.27
C VAL A 166 -13.12 19.23 30.33
N GLU A 167 -13.66 18.03 30.54
CA GLU A 167 -14.71 17.80 31.55
C GLU A 167 -14.21 17.65 33.00
N GLU A 168 -12.97 17.19 33.22
CA GLU A 168 -12.42 17.03 34.58
C GLU A 168 -11.77 18.30 35.17
N SER A 169 -11.79 19.43 34.44
CA SER A 169 -11.24 20.71 34.89
C SER A 169 -12.28 21.79 35.23
N ASN A 170 -13.52 21.38 35.59
CA ASN A 170 -14.50 22.29 36.18
C ASN A 170 -14.64 22.09 37.70
N PRO A 171 -13.95 22.90 38.52
CA PRO A 171 -14.43 23.23 39.85
C PRO A 171 -14.72 24.73 39.92
N LEU A 172 -15.99 25.13 39.91
CA LEU A 172 -16.41 26.41 40.47
C LEU A 172 -17.89 26.36 40.85
N ASN A 173 -18.15 26.23 42.15
CA ASN A 173 -19.02 27.20 42.80
C ASN A 173 -18.69 27.33 44.28
N ALA A 174 -18.14 28.49 44.62
CA ALA A 174 -17.86 28.93 45.98
C ALA A 174 -19.12 29.49 46.65
N LYS A 175 -19.28 29.23 47.95
CA LYS A 175 -19.83 30.20 48.93
C LYS A 175 -19.63 29.72 50.38
N GLY A 176 -18.96 30.55 51.19
CA GLY A 176 -19.22 30.73 52.63
C GLY A 176 -18.31 30.04 53.67
N SER A 177 -17.31 30.79 54.17
CA SER A 177 -16.84 31.03 55.58
C SER A 177 -17.19 30.06 56.76
N PRO A 178 -16.50 30.15 57.92
CA PRO A 178 -15.20 29.57 58.30
C PRO A 178 -15.33 28.62 59.53
N ILE A 179 -14.25 27.97 60.02
CA ILE A 179 -13.93 27.78 61.47
C ILE A 179 -12.74 26.79 61.68
N SER A 180 -11.70 27.35 62.33
CA SER A 180 -10.74 26.84 63.33
C SER A 180 -9.92 25.53 63.19
N ARG A 181 -8.62 25.72 63.50
CA ARG A 181 -7.75 24.96 64.45
C ARG A 181 -7.53 23.45 64.15
N ALA A 182 -6.35 22.84 64.32
CA ALA A 182 -5.07 23.26 64.88
C ALA A 182 -4.02 22.14 64.67
N ASN A 183 -2.75 22.54 64.69
CA ASN A 183 -1.64 21.93 65.44
C ASN A 183 -1.02 20.55 65.09
N LEU A 184 0.31 20.64 64.88
CA LEU A 184 1.41 19.85 65.48
C LEU A 184 1.54 18.37 65.03
N ARG A 185 2.71 17.78 64.78
CA ARG A 185 4.04 17.98 65.37
C ARG A 185 5.13 17.22 64.58
N LYS A 186 6.34 17.78 64.63
CA LYS A 186 7.68 17.26 64.23
C LYS A 186 8.01 15.81 64.68
N ARG A 187 8.86 15.11 63.91
CA ARG A 187 10.23 14.68 64.34
C ARG A 187 11.12 14.15 63.21
N LYS A 188 12.42 14.18 63.49
CA LYS A 188 13.59 14.21 62.60
C LYS A 188 14.47 12.96 62.87
N PHE A 189 15.03 12.39 61.79
CA PHE A 189 16.29 11.62 61.64
C PHE A 189 16.63 10.40 62.51
N ILE A 190 17.09 9.31 61.87
CA ILE A 190 18.42 8.66 62.02
C ILE A 190 18.64 7.63 60.88
N THR A 191 19.86 7.61 60.34
CA THR A 191 20.46 6.67 59.36
C THR A 191 20.95 5.36 59.99
N THR A 192 20.82 4.21 59.30
CA THR A 192 21.89 3.22 58.99
C THR A 192 21.40 2.06 58.10
N LYS A 193 22.38 1.37 57.49
CA LYS A 193 22.40 0.39 56.40
C LYS A 193 21.73 -0.98 56.61
N ASP A 194 21.44 -1.57 55.45
CA ASP A 194 21.64 -2.98 55.00
C ASP A 194 20.48 -4.00 54.90
N ALA A 195 20.51 -4.66 53.74
CA ALA A 195 20.05 -6.01 53.36
C ALA A 195 18.57 -6.44 53.46
N GLY A 196 17.92 -6.48 52.28
CA GLY A 196 17.07 -7.55 51.73
C GLY A 196 16.08 -8.32 52.62
N LYS A 197 14.77 -8.13 52.36
CA LYS A 197 13.82 -9.23 52.08
C LYS A 197 12.45 -8.73 51.57
N GLN A 198 12.01 -9.47 50.56
CA GLN A 198 10.75 -9.57 49.84
C GLN A 198 9.52 -9.84 50.74
N PHE A 199 8.39 -9.15 50.51
CA PHE A 199 6.97 -9.59 50.64
C PHE A 199 6.06 -8.43 50.16
N ARG A 200 5.49 -8.41 48.94
CA ARG A 200 4.29 -9.06 48.35
C ARG A 200 2.91 -8.68 48.95
N HIS A 201 2.10 -8.09 48.04
CA HIS A 201 0.63 -7.98 47.96
C HIS A 201 -0.07 -7.06 48.97
N SER A 202 -1.03 -6.20 48.59
CA SER A 202 -2.17 -6.43 47.69
C SER A 202 -2.66 -5.09 47.08
N THR A 203 -2.63 -4.94 45.75
CA THR A 203 -3.80 -5.04 44.84
C THR A 203 -4.71 -3.80 44.85
N ARG A 204 -4.38 -2.85 43.98
CA ARG A 204 -5.36 -2.35 43.01
C ARG A 204 -4.73 -2.44 41.63
N SER A 205 -4.50 -3.68 41.22
CA SER A 205 -4.44 -3.99 39.80
C SER A 205 -5.87 -4.03 39.27
N SER A 206 -5.93 -3.98 37.94
CA SER A 206 -7.06 -4.28 37.05
C SER A 206 -7.88 -3.08 36.59
N LEU A 207 -7.89 -2.97 35.25
CA LEU A 207 -8.58 -2.06 34.35
C LEU A 207 -7.76 -0.78 34.08
N ILE A 208 -6.93 -0.65 33.03
CA ILE A 208 -6.86 -1.34 31.73
C ILE A 208 -5.38 -1.27 31.30
N ASP A 209 -4.62 -2.32 31.60
CA ASP A 209 -3.42 -2.70 30.85
C ASP A 209 -3.82 -4.00 30.17
N GLN A 210 -4.27 -3.91 28.92
CA GLN A 210 -4.59 -5.07 28.12
C GLN A 210 -4.08 -4.80 26.71
N LYS A 211 -2.98 -5.50 26.36
CA LYS A 211 -2.51 -5.74 24.99
C LYS A 211 -3.70 -5.75 24.04
N SER A 212 -3.70 -4.92 22.99
CA SER A 212 -4.79 -4.95 22.03
C SER A 212 -4.81 -6.30 21.32
N GLY A 213 -5.71 -7.16 21.78
CA GLY A 213 -6.03 -8.40 21.11
C GLY A 213 -6.86 -8.09 19.87
N LEU A 214 -7.04 -9.10 19.03
CA LEU A 214 -8.00 -9.07 17.91
C LEU A 214 -9.38 -8.52 18.32
N LEU A 215 -9.82 -8.82 19.56
CA LEU A 215 -11.10 -8.36 20.09
C LEU A 215 -11.14 -6.84 20.32
N ASP A 216 -10.00 -6.23 20.67
CA ASP A 216 -9.89 -4.79 20.88
C ASP A 216 -9.86 -4.06 19.53
N GLU A 217 -9.16 -4.61 18.52
CA GLU A 217 -9.20 -4.12 17.13
C GLU A 217 -10.64 -4.16 16.57
N ILE A 218 -11.37 -5.27 16.77
CA ILE A 218 -12.76 -5.42 16.32
C ILE A 218 -13.67 -4.41 17.01
N ARG A 219 -13.50 -4.22 18.33
CA ARG A 219 -14.33 -3.29 19.10
C ARG A 219 -14.11 -1.85 18.66
N ALA A 220 -12.86 -1.46 18.43
CA ALA A 220 -12.50 -0.15 17.90
C ALA A 220 -13.12 0.09 16.51
N LEU A 221 -13.00 -0.89 15.62
CA LEU A 221 -13.57 -0.82 14.27
C LEU A 221 -15.09 -0.61 14.29
N ILE A 222 -15.83 -1.38 15.11
CA ILE A 222 -17.30 -1.27 15.20
C ILE A 222 -17.73 0.13 15.68
N LEU A 223 -17.03 0.69 16.67
CA LEU A 223 -17.33 2.02 17.21
C LEU A 223 -17.09 3.12 16.18
N THR A 224 -15.96 3.08 15.47
CA THR A 224 -15.63 4.07 14.43
C THR A 224 -16.56 3.94 13.22
N MET A 225 -16.90 2.72 12.80
CA MET A 225 -17.89 2.46 11.76
C MET A 225 -19.26 3.07 12.10
N TRP A 226 -19.68 2.98 13.37
CA TRP A 226 -20.95 3.55 13.82
C TRP A 226 -20.98 5.08 13.74
N HIS A 227 -19.86 5.74 14.06
CA HIS A 227 -19.74 7.20 13.93
C HIS A 227 -19.68 7.68 12.49
N MET A 228 -19.03 6.94 11.60
CA MET A 228 -18.86 7.33 10.19
C MET A 228 -19.93 6.75 9.25
N LYS A 229 -21.02 6.19 9.81
CA LYS A 229 -22.02 5.41 9.06
C LYS A 229 -22.53 6.06 7.79
N PHE A 230 -22.73 7.38 7.75
CA PHE A 230 -23.21 8.08 6.55
C PHE A 230 -22.13 8.26 5.49
N LYS A 231 -20.90 8.61 5.87
CA LYS A 231 -19.77 8.73 4.95
C LYS A 231 -19.40 7.38 4.34
N LEU A 232 -19.37 6.34 5.17
CA LEU A 232 -19.19 4.96 4.73
C LEU A 232 -20.36 4.50 3.85
N LEU A 233 -21.61 4.81 4.20
CA LEU A 233 -22.76 4.43 3.37
C LEU A 233 -22.71 5.05 1.97
N VAL A 234 -22.29 6.32 1.85
CA VAL A 234 -22.16 6.98 0.54
C VAL A 234 -21.01 6.40 -0.27
N SER A 235 -19.82 6.27 0.34
CA SER A 235 -18.62 5.78 -0.34
C SER A 235 -18.72 4.30 -0.74
N PHE A 236 -19.46 3.49 0.03
CA PHE A 236 -19.65 2.06 -0.26
C PHE A 236 -21.03 1.74 -0.85
N CYS A 237 -21.83 2.75 -1.20
CA CYS A 237 -23.17 2.59 -1.79
C CYS A 237 -23.17 1.68 -3.03
N PRO A 238 -22.21 1.81 -3.98
CA PRO A 238 -22.21 0.97 -5.17
C PRO A 238 -22.05 -0.53 -4.85
N PHE A 239 -21.18 -0.88 -3.90
CA PHE A 239 -21.00 -2.26 -3.41
C PHE A 239 -22.29 -2.81 -2.79
N VAL A 240 -23.02 -1.98 -2.04
CA VAL A 240 -24.32 -2.35 -1.45
C VAL A 240 -25.37 -2.55 -2.53
N ILE A 241 -25.41 -1.70 -3.56
CA ILE A 241 -26.34 -1.86 -4.71
C ILE A 241 -26.08 -3.19 -5.43
N VAL A 242 -24.81 -3.52 -5.69
CA VAL A 242 -24.42 -4.79 -6.31
C VAL A 242 -24.84 -5.99 -5.43
N LEU A 243 -24.60 -5.92 -4.12
CA LEU A 243 -25.04 -6.96 -3.18
C LEU A 243 -26.57 -7.13 -3.19
N MET A 244 -27.31 -6.03 -3.17
CA MET A 244 -28.78 -6.05 -3.20
C MET A 244 -29.30 -6.61 -4.52
N ALA A 245 -28.69 -6.25 -5.65
CA ALA A 245 -29.01 -6.81 -6.96
C ALA A 245 -28.74 -8.32 -7.01
N PHE A 246 -27.62 -8.78 -6.44
CA PHE A 246 -27.32 -10.20 -6.32
C PHE A 246 -28.33 -10.95 -5.45
N VAL A 247 -28.70 -10.40 -4.29
CA VAL A 247 -29.73 -10.99 -3.42
C VAL A 247 -31.09 -11.03 -4.11
N ALA A 248 -31.47 -9.97 -4.83
CA ALA A 248 -32.69 -9.94 -5.62
C ALA A 248 -32.67 -11.00 -6.72
N PHE A 249 -31.53 -11.16 -7.42
CA PHE A 249 -31.30 -12.20 -8.41
C PHE A 249 -31.45 -13.60 -7.79
N VAL A 250 -30.83 -13.90 -6.65
CA VAL A 250 -30.94 -15.21 -5.99
C VAL A 250 -32.38 -15.49 -5.56
N ARG A 251 -33.12 -14.48 -5.07
CA ARG A 251 -34.53 -14.62 -4.72
C ARG A 251 -35.41 -14.87 -5.94
N TRP A 252 -35.14 -14.18 -7.04
CA TRP A 252 -35.88 -14.33 -8.30
C TRP A 252 -35.58 -15.66 -9.00
N ASN A 253 -34.30 -16.03 -9.09
CA ASN A 253 -33.83 -17.23 -9.78
C ASN A 253 -33.97 -18.51 -8.94
N GLY A 254 -34.09 -18.40 -7.62
CA GLY A 254 -34.21 -19.54 -6.69
C GLY A 254 -32.92 -20.38 -6.55
N SER A 255 -31.81 -19.90 -7.12
CA SER A 255 -30.49 -20.50 -7.05
C SER A 255 -29.42 -19.42 -7.24
N ILE A 256 -28.21 -19.71 -6.78
CA ILE A 256 -27.03 -18.89 -7.02
C ILE A 256 -26.65 -18.94 -8.52
N VAL A 257 -27.01 -20.02 -9.23
CA VAL A 257 -26.65 -20.27 -10.64
C VAL A 257 -27.85 -20.21 -11.60
N LEU A 258 -27.65 -19.70 -12.82
CA LEU A 258 -28.68 -19.66 -13.87
C LEU A 258 -29.05 -21.07 -14.37
N GLY A 259 -28.05 -21.82 -14.83
CA GLY A 259 -28.16 -23.20 -15.30
C GLY A 259 -27.59 -24.23 -14.31
N ALA A 260 -27.78 -25.52 -14.60
CA ALA A 260 -27.18 -26.63 -13.84
C ALA A 260 -27.35 -26.56 -12.30
N LYS A 261 -28.53 -26.14 -11.81
CA LYS A 261 -28.80 -25.83 -10.39
C LYS A 261 -28.49 -26.98 -9.42
N GLU A 262 -28.79 -28.22 -9.80
CA GLU A 262 -28.53 -29.43 -9.00
C GLU A 262 -27.03 -29.68 -8.78
N ALA A 263 -26.19 -29.30 -9.74
CA ALA A 263 -24.74 -29.49 -9.68
C ALA A 263 -24.03 -28.46 -8.79
N HIS A 264 -24.71 -27.38 -8.42
CA HIS A 264 -24.15 -26.25 -7.67
C HIS A 264 -24.87 -26.05 -6.33
N ALA A 265 -25.40 -27.13 -5.76
CA ALA A 265 -25.98 -27.13 -4.43
C ALA A 265 -24.89 -26.82 -3.37
N VAL A 266 -25.22 -25.96 -2.41
CA VAL A 266 -24.33 -25.60 -1.31
C VAL A 266 -24.07 -26.83 -0.44
N SER A 267 -22.80 -27.10 -0.15
CA SER A 267 -22.37 -28.19 0.75
C SER A 267 -21.40 -27.68 1.82
N LEU A 268 -21.18 -28.44 2.88
CA LEU A 268 -20.15 -28.13 3.88
C LEU A 268 -18.87 -28.92 3.59
N HIS A 269 -17.98 -28.35 2.79
CA HIS A 269 -16.71 -28.98 2.41
C HIS A 269 -15.51 -28.29 3.10
N PHE A 270 -15.43 -28.37 4.44
CA PHE A 270 -14.35 -27.73 5.21
C PHE A 270 -12.93 -28.20 4.84
N ALA A 271 -12.80 -29.41 4.28
CA ALA A 271 -11.50 -29.89 3.78
C ALA A 271 -10.92 -29.04 2.64
N GLN A 272 -11.75 -28.27 1.90
CA GLN A 272 -11.28 -27.36 0.85
C GLN A 272 -10.34 -26.28 1.37
N ILE A 273 -10.52 -25.81 2.61
CA ILE A 273 -9.60 -24.85 3.25
C ILE A 273 -8.21 -25.49 3.39
N MET A 274 -8.15 -26.75 3.81
CA MET A 274 -6.89 -27.49 3.97
C MET A 274 -6.23 -27.75 2.61
N TYR A 275 -7.01 -28.11 1.59
CA TYR A 275 -6.54 -28.30 0.22
C TYR A 275 -5.96 -27.01 -0.37
N PHE A 276 -6.62 -25.88 -0.14
CA PHE A 276 -6.12 -24.57 -0.57
C PHE A 276 -4.80 -24.23 0.09
N GLY A 277 -4.68 -24.37 1.41
CA GLY A 277 -3.43 -24.07 2.12
C GLY A 277 -2.24 -24.84 1.56
N LEU A 278 -2.38 -26.16 1.40
CA LEU A 278 -1.32 -27.00 0.81
C LEU A 278 -1.07 -26.66 -0.67
N PHE A 279 -2.11 -26.36 -1.43
CA PHE A 279 -1.98 -25.93 -2.82
C PHE A 279 -1.14 -24.65 -2.93
N SER A 280 -1.47 -23.61 -2.15
CA SER A 280 -0.72 -22.36 -2.13
C SER A 280 0.73 -22.58 -1.71
N ALA A 281 0.96 -23.40 -0.68
CA ALA A 281 2.31 -23.70 -0.19
C ALA A 281 3.17 -24.44 -1.24
N LEU A 282 2.57 -25.35 -2.02
CA LEU A 282 3.27 -26.09 -3.07
C LEU A 282 3.58 -25.21 -4.30
N VAL A 283 2.65 -24.35 -4.72
CA VAL A 283 2.90 -23.42 -5.84
C VAL A 283 3.94 -22.37 -5.47
N MET A 284 3.92 -21.92 -4.22
CA MET A 284 4.90 -20.97 -3.67
C MET A 284 6.03 -21.71 -2.92
N ALA A 285 6.36 -22.95 -3.28
CA ALA A 285 7.32 -23.78 -2.55
C ALA A 285 8.68 -23.11 -2.29
N PRO A 286 9.29 -22.35 -3.22
CA PRO A 286 10.53 -21.61 -2.93
C PRO A 286 10.41 -20.65 -1.73
N MET A 287 9.21 -20.17 -1.43
CA MET A 287 8.94 -19.28 -0.30
C MET A 287 8.62 -20.05 0.98
N HIS A 288 7.74 -21.05 0.90
CA HIS A 288 7.30 -21.81 2.07
C HIS A 288 8.36 -22.78 2.57
N CYS A 289 9.22 -23.30 1.70
CA CYS A 289 10.26 -24.27 2.04
C CYS A 289 11.64 -23.62 2.21
N ASN A 290 11.73 -22.29 2.24
CA ASN A 290 12.98 -21.60 2.54
C ASN A 290 13.41 -21.93 3.99
N PRO A 291 14.66 -22.38 4.23
CA PRO A 291 15.14 -22.68 5.58
C PRO A 291 14.85 -21.59 6.61
N SER A 292 14.96 -20.30 6.25
CA SER A 292 14.64 -19.19 7.16
C SER A 292 13.16 -19.18 7.58
N GLN A 293 12.25 -19.37 6.63
CA GLN A 293 10.81 -19.38 6.90
C GLN A 293 10.40 -20.59 7.76
N VAL A 294 11.03 -21.75 7.54
CA VAL A 294 10.80 -22.94 8.37
C VAL A 294 11.28 -22.70 9.80
N ILE A 295 12.45 -22.06 9.96
CA ILE A 295 13.01 -21.68 11.26
C ILE A 295 12.11 -20.67 11.97
N ASP A 296 11.65 -19.61 11.29
CA ASP A 296 10.76 -18.59 11.86
C ASP A 296 9.45 -19.21 12.40
N VAL A 297 8.82 -20.07 11.61
CA VAL A 297 7.58 -20.76 12.02
C VAL A 297 7.85 -21.67 13.21
N PHE A 298 8.94 -22.46 13.17
CA PHE A 298 9.31 -23.35 14.27
C PHE A 298 9.64 -22.57 15.55
N HIS A 299 10.36 -21.46 15.42
CA HIS A 299 10.76 -20.62 16.54
C HIS A 299 9.54 -19.92 17.20
N SER A 300 8.62 -19.42 16.38
CA SER A 300 7.32 -18.90 16.84
C SER A 300 6.50 -19.95 17.61
N LEU A 301 6.51 -21.21 17.15
CA LEU A 301 5.84 -22.31 17.84
C LEU A 301 6.53 -22.68 19.17
N TRP A 302 7.86 -22.58 19.25
CA TRP A 302 8.64 -22.97 20.43
C TRP A 302 8.65 -21.93 21.56
N LYS A 303 8.51 -20.64 21.22
CA LYS A 303 8.62 -19.52 22.19
C LYS A 303 7.39 -19.33 23.08
N GLY A 304 6.21 -19.75 22.63
CA GLY A 304 5.01 -19.83 23.46
C GLY A 304 5.07 -21.04 24.39
N ARG A 305 5.10 -20.84 25.72
CA ARG A 305 4.97 -21.91 26.75
C ARG A 305 3.70 -22.78 26.51
N PRO A 306 3.32 -23.80 27.33
CA PRO A 306 2.52 -24.98 26.92
C PRO A 306 1.19 -24.74 26.18
N LEU A 307 0.65 -23.52 26.24
CA LEU A 307 -0.44 -23.02 25.38
C LEU A 307 -0.18 -23.26 23.88
N SER A 308 1.05 -23.02 23.38
CA SER A 308 1.40 -23.23 21.96
C SER A 308 1.25 -24.68 21.53
N PHE A 309 1.73 -25.62 22.36
CA PHE A 309 1.56 -27.06 22.12
C PHE A 309 0.09 -27.49 22.18
N LEU A 310 -0.68 -26.94 23.13
CA LEU A 310 -2.12 -27.19 23.21
C LEU A 310 -2.85 -26.69 21.95
N GLN A 311 -2.43 -25.56 21.38
CA GLN A 311 -3.04 -24.97 20.19
C GLN A 311 -2.67 -25.71 18.90
N VAL A 312 -1.41 -26.14 18.73
CA VAL A 312 -1.03 -27.05 17.64
C VAL A 312 -1.80 -28.37 17.74
N PHE A 313 -2.00 -28.88 18.95
CA PHE A 313 -2.81 -30.06 19.18
C PHE A 313 -4.28 -29.85 18.80
N ILE A 314 -4.88 -28.71 19.16
CA ILE A 314 -6.24 -28.32 18.73
C ILE A 314 -6.30 -28.18 17.20
N ALA A 315 -5.27 -27.61 16.56
CA ALA A 315 -5.18 -27.46 15.12
C ALA A 315 -5.10 -28.79 14.38
N LEU A 316 -4.29 -29.71 14.87
CA LEU A 316 -4.26 -31.07 14.36
C LEU A 316 -5.62 -31.74 14.55
N LEU A 317 -6.20 -31.72 15.76
CA LEU A 317 -7.48 -32.35 16.05
C LEU A 317 -8.60 -31.84 15.13
N ALA A 318 -8.69 -30.53 14.92
CA ALA A 318 -9.64 -29.93 14.00
C ALA A 318 -9.36 -30.31 12.54
N GLY A 319 -8.09 -30.31 12.10
CA GLY A 319 -7.71 -30.80 10.79
C GLY A 319 -8.12 -32.26 10.55
N PHE A 320 -7.96 -33.12 11.56
CA PHE A 320 -8.46 -34.50 11.55
C PHE A 320 -9.98 -34.55 11.44
N ILE A 321 -10.72 -33.74 12.21
CA ILE A 321 -12.20 -33.66 12.14
C ILE A 321 -12.64 -33.19 10.74
N PHE A 322 -11.99 -32.16 10.19
CA PHE A 322 -12.35 -31.60 8.88
C PHE A 322 -12.14 -32.61 7.76
N VAL A 323 -11.01 -33.31 7.77
CA VAL A 323 -10.71 -34.35 6.78
C VAL A 323 -11.56 -35.61 7.00
N HIS A 324 -11.93 -35.93 8.24
CA HIS A 324 -12.74 -37.12 8.54
C HIS A 324 -14.19 -36.94 8.07
N TYR A 325 -14.83 -35.84 8.45
CA TYR A 325 -16.26 -35.61 8.26
C TYR A 325 -16.62 -34.78 7.03
N PHE A 326 -15.73 -33.88 6.57
CA PHE A 326 -16.03 -32.91 5.51
C PHE A 326 -15.13 -33.02 4.28
N SER A 327 -14.41 -34.14 4.13
CA SER A 327 -13.73 -34.51 2.89
C SER A 327 -14.73 -35.22 1.98
N ILE A 328 -15.34 -34.47 1.06
CA ILE A 328 -16.46 -34.96 0.24
C ILE A 328 -15.95 -35.46 -1.11
N ALA A 329 -16.22 -36.72 -1.43
CA ALA A 329 -16.04 -37.25 -2.77
C ALA A 329 -17.25 -36.87 -3.65
N HIS A 330 -17.15 -35.78 -4.41
CA HIS A 330 -18.27 -35.36 -5.26
C HIS A 330 -18.54 -36.39 -6.39
N PRO A 331 -19.80 -36.71 -6.75
CA PRO A 331 -20.10 -37.63 -7.84
C PRO A 331 -19.43 -37.28 -9.18
N TYR A 332 -19.40 -35.99 -9.57
CA TYR A 332 -18.66 -35.56 -10.77
C TYR A 332 -17.17 -35.81 -10.69
N LEU A 333 -16.57 -35.65 -9.50
CA LEU A 333 -15.14 -35.93 -9.29
C LEU A 333 -14.86 -37.41 -9.53
N LEU A 334 -15.73 -38.31 -9.10
CA LEU A 334 -15.56 -39.76 -9.24
C LEU A 334 -15.94 -40.28 -10.63
N ALA A 335 -16.87 -39.59 -11.31
CA ALA A 335 -17.37 -39.98 -12.63
C ALA A 335 -16.44 -39.59 -13.77
N ASP A 336 -15.60 -38.58 -13.59
CA ASP A 336 -14.75 -38.04 -14.66
C ASP A 336 -13.25 -38.23 -14.36
N ASN A 337 -12.65 -39.26 -14.97
CA ASN A 337 -11.23 -39.55 -14.84
C ASN A 337 -10.33 -38.71 -15.77
N ARG A 338 -10.88 -37.74 -16.50
CA ARG A 338 -10.14 -36.92 -17.48
C ARG A 338 -9.51 -35.68 -16.85
N HIS A 339 -9.80 -35.43 -15.58
CA HIS A 339 -9.36 -34.25 -14.83
C HIS A 339 -8.34 -34.63 -13.76
N TYR A 340 -7.33 -33.79 -13.52
CA TYR A 340 -6.30 -34.11 -12.52
C TYR A 340 -6.82 -34.24 -11.07
N PRO A 341 -7.86 -33.50 -10.61
CA PRO A 341 -8.47 -33.71 -9.31
C PRO A 341 -8.91 -35.15 -9.08
N PHE A 342 -9.37 -35.87 -10.12
CA PHE A 342 -9.72 -37.30 -9.99
C PHE A 342 -8.50 -38.12 -9.56
N TYR A 343 -7.35 -37.90 -10.19
CA TYR A 343 -6.14 -38.64 -9.86
C TYR A 343 -5.56 -38.21 -8.52
N LEU A 344 -5.63 -36.92 -8.17
CA LEU A 344 -5.21 -36.45 -6.85
C LEU A 344 -6.08 -37.08 -5.76
N TRP A 345 -7.40 -37.10 -5.97
CA TRP A 345 -8.33 -37.75 -5.07
C TRP A 345 -8.07 -39.24 -4.96
N ARG A 346 -7.95 -39.95 -6.09
CA ARG A 346 -7.80 -41.41 -6.11
C ARG A 346 -6.42 -41.91 -5.66
N LYS A 347 -5.34 -41.26 -6.10
CA LYS A 347 -3.94 -41.73 -5.89
C LYS A 347 -3.23 -41.08 -4.72
N VAL A 348 -3.75 -39.98 -4.16
CA VAL A 348 -3.11 -39.28 -3.03
C VAL A 348 -4.04 -39.26 -1.82
N ILE A 349 -5.23 -38.65 -1.95
CA ILE A 349 -6.14 -38.46 -0.81
C ILE A 349 -6.77 -39.80 -0.38
N ASN A 350 -7.24 -40.60 -1.33
CA ASN A 350 -7.91 -41.89 -1.12
C ASN A 350 -7.04 -43.09 -1.51
N ALA A 351 -5.72 -42.92 -1.56
CA ALA A 351 -4.78 -43.99 -1.93
C ALA A 351 -4.84 -45.16 -0.95
N HIS A 352 -4.89 -44.83 0.34
CA HIS A 352 -5.09 -45.75 1.45
C HIS A 352 -6.02 -45.07 2.45
N TRP A 353 -6.71 -45.85 3.30
CA TRP A 353 -7.66 -45.30 4.28
C TRP A 353 -7.02 -44.28 5.24
N SER A 354 -5.70 -44.41 5.46
CA SER A 354 -4.91 -43.49 6.30
C SER A 354 -4.35 -42.28 5.56
N SER A 355 -4.29 -42.28 4.22
CA SER A 355 -3.57 -41.26 3.43
C SER A 355 -4.12 -39.85 3.64
N LYS A 356 -5.46 -39.69 3.64
CA LYS A 356 -6.08 -38.38 3.91
C LYS A 356 -5.69 -37.79 5.25
N TYR A 357 -5.48 -38.62 6.27
CA TYR A 357 -5.09 -38.17 7.60
C TYR A 357 -3.59 -37.85 7.71
N LEU A 358 -2.74 -38.59 6.99
CA LEU A 358 -1.30 -38.35 6.96
C LEU A 358 -0.94 -36.97 6.39
N LEU A 359 -1.83 -36.38 5.58
CA LEU A 359 -1.67 -35.04 5.03
C LEU A 359 -2.03 -33.91 6.03
N VAL A 360 -2.70 -34.21 7.14
CA VAL A 360 -3.15 -33.20 8.13
C VAL A 360 -2.00 -32.33 8.66
N PRO A 361 -0.84 -32.87 9.07
CA PRO A 361 0.28 -32.04 9.48
C PRO A 361 0.77 -31.06 8.40
N ALA A 362 0.79 -31.50 7.13
CA ALA A 362 1.19 -30.65 6.01
C ALA A 362 0.16 -29.53 5.75
N TYR A 363 -1.14 -29.84 5.86
CA TYR A 363 -2.21 -28.83 5.74
C TYR A 363 -2.08 -27.74 6.81
N ILE A 364 -1.84 -28.15 8.06
CA ILE A 364 -1.71 -27.23 9.19
C ILE A 364 -0.44 -26.38 9.07
N TYR A 365 0.70 -26.98 8.72
CA TYR A 365 1.95 -26.23 8.46
C TYR A 365 1.76 -25.19 7.35
N SER A 366 1.08 -25.54 6.27
CA SER A 366 0.86 -24.65 5.13
C SER A 366 0.12 -23.37 5.54
N TRP A 367 -0.92 -23.49 6.37
CA TRP A 367 -1.64 -22.33 6.90
C TRP A 367 -0.83 -21.50 7.88
N PHE A 368 -0.08 -22.12 8.78
CA PHE A 368 0.85 -21.39 9.65
C PHE A 368 1.86 -20.56 8.86
N SER A 369 2.39 -21.15 7.78
CA SER A 369 3.34 -20.47 6.90
C SER A 369 2.69 -19.31 6.13
N ILE A 370 1.47 -19.49 5.60
CA ILE A 370 0.69 -18.43 4.94
C ILE A 370 0.44 -17.27 5.91
N PHE A 371 0.00 -17.55 7.12
CA PHE A 371 -0.26 -16.51 8.12
C PHE A 371 1.01 -15.77 8.51
N ASN A 372 2.13 -16.48 8.71
CA ASN A 372 3.42 -15.85 8.99
C ASN A 372 3.88 -14.92 7.85
N ILE A 373 3.66 -15.31 6.59
CA ILE A 373 4.02 -14.47 5.42
C ILE A 373 3.14 -13.22 5.36
N LEU A 374 1.82 -13.37 5.41
CA LEU A 374 0.89 -12.23 5.39
C LEU A 374 1.04 -11.34 6.63
N GLY A 375 1.50 -11.92 7.73
CA GLY A 375 1.70 -11.22 8.98
C GLY A 375 2.84 -10.24 9.03
N LYS A 376 3.85 -10.48 8.18
CA LYS A 376 4.97 -9.56 8.01
C LYS A 376 4.53 -8.26 7.31
N SER A 377 3.47 -8.31 6.49
CA SER A 377 3.04 -7.20 5.63
C SER A 377 1.66 -6.60 5.96
N LYS A 378 0.78 -7.30 6.70
CA LYS A 378 -0.62 -6.89 6.95
C LYS A 378 -1.03 -7.04 8.42
N ARG A 379 -1.98 -6.18 8.86
CA ARG A 379 -2.56 -6.21 10.23
C ARG A 379 -3.42 -7.46 10.46
N LYS A 380 -3.62 -7.82 11.73
CA LYS A 380 -4.37 -9.01 12.17
C LYS A 380 -5.80 -9.03 11.64
N ILE A 381 -6.57 -7.96 11.80
CA ILE A 381 -7.95 -7.89 11.29
C ILE A 381 -8.06 -8.18 9.78
N TRP A 382 -7.07 -7.72 8.99
CA TRP A 382 -7.04 -7.94 7.54
C TRP A 382 -6.76 -9.41 7.21
N VAL A 383 -5.78 -10.03 7.89
CA VAL A 383 -5.46 -11.46 7.72
C VAL A 383 -6.66 -12.34 8.11
N LEU A 384 -7.43 -11.94 9.13
CA LEU A 384 -8.68 -12.62 9.51
C LEU A 384 -9.72 -12.50 8.41
N ALA A 385 -9.94 -11.28 7.91
CA ALA A 385 -10.90 -11.04 6.84
C ALA A 385 -10.55 -11.86 5.58
N TYR A 386 -9.26 -11.97 5.25
CA TYR A 386 -8.78 -12.78 4.13
C TYR A 386 -9.07 -14.28 4.34
N PHE A 387 -8.79 -14.80 5.54
CA PHE A 387 -9.08 -16.18 5.87
C PHE A 387 -10.59 -16.49 5.83
N LEU A 388 -11.42 -15.61 6.40
CA LEU A 388 -12.87 -15.76 6.40
C LEU A 388 -13.46 -15.67 4.99
N ALA A 389 -12.98 -14.74 4.16
CA ALA A 389 -13.37 -14.64 2.75
C ALA A 389 -13.00 -15.91 1.98
N THR A 390 -11.80 -16.44 2.22
CA THR A 390 -11.36 -17.72 1.64
C THR A 390 -12.27 -18.87 2.07
N ALA A 391 -12.60 -18.98 3.36
CA ALA A 391 -13.51 -20.01 3.86
C ALA A 391 -14.93 -19.87 3.29
N ALA A 392 -15.45 -18.65 3.20
CA ALA A 392 -16.79 -18.37 2.68
C ALA A 392 -16.95 -18.73 1.19
N VAL A 393 -15.87 -18.73 0.41
CA VAL A 393 -15.90 -19.19 -0.99
C VAL A 393 -15.66 -20.69 -1.11
N LEU A 394 -14.73 -21.24 -0.32
CA LEU A 394 -14.28 -22.62 -0.49
C LEU A 394 -15.15 -23.66 0.22
N VAL A 395 -15.67 -23.36 1.41
CA VAL A 395 -16.48 -24.33 2.18
C VAL A 395 -17.78 -24.68 1.45
N PRO A 396 -18.53 -23.71 0.87
CA PRO A 396 -19.75 -24.02 0.14
C PRO A 396 -19.54 -24.89 -1.11
N ALA A 397 -18.31 -24.94 -1.65
CA ALA A 397 -17.99 -25.58 -2.93
C ALA A 397 -17.82 -27.10 -2.78
N PRO A 398 -18.79 -27.93 -3.23
CA PRO A 398 -18.73 -29.38 -3.06
C PRO A 398 -17.63 -30.05 -3.90
N LEU A 399 -17.32 -29.47 -5.06
CA LEU A 399 -16.39 -30.03 -6.02
C LEU A 399 -14.97 -29.51 -5.77
N ILE A 400 -14.00 -30.42 -5.68
CA ILE A 400 -12.58 -30.05 -5.59
C ILE A 400 -12.12 -29.64 -6.99
N GLU A 401 -11.96 -28.34 -7.17
CA GLU A 401 -11.55 -27.76 -8.44
C GLU A 401 -10.69 -26.53 -8.19
N PHE A 402 -9.50 -26.53 -8.78
CA PHE A 402 -8.50 -25.51 -8.51
C PHE A 402 -8.91 -24.10 -8.96
N ARG A 403 -9.92 -23.97 -9.84
CA ARG A 403 -10.48 -22.66 -10.22
C ARG A 403 -11.07 -21.88 -9.04
N TYR A 404 -11.47 -22.57 -7.96
CA TYR A 404 -11.95 -21.93 -6.74
C TYR A 404 -10.79 -21.35 -5.90
N PHE A 405 -9.58 -21.86 -6.07
CA PHE A 405 -8.38 -21.42 -5.34
C PHE A 405 -7.73 -20.19 -5.97
N THR A 406 -8.08 -19.83 -7.21
CA THR A 406 -7.37 -18.81 -7.97
C THR A 406 -7.47 -17.41 -7.35
N THR A 407 -8.67 -16.94 -7.04
CA THR A 407 -8.87 -15.60 -6.45
C THR A 407 -8.17 -15.44 -5.08
N PRO A 408 -8.39 -16.33 -4.08
CA PRO A 408 -7.66 -16.22 -2.81
C PRO A 408 -6.14 -16.29 -3.00
N PHE A 409 -5.66 -17.14 -3.92
CA PHE A 409 -4.23 -17.24 -4.22
C PHE A 409 -3.63 -15.94 -4.79
N PHE A 410 -4.35 -15.22 -5.65
CA PHE A 410 -3.89 -13.91 -6.14
C PHE A 410 -3.80 -12.88 -5.02
N PHE A 411 -4.80 -12.80 -4.14
CA PHE A 411 -4.76 -11.91 -2.97
C PHE A 411 -3.59 -12.24 -2.04
N LEU A 412 -3.29 -13.53 -1.85
CA LEU A 412 -2.11 -13.96 -1.11
C LEU A 412 -0.81 -13.44 -1.74
N ILE A 413 -0.59 -13.68 -3.04
CA ILE A 413 0.63 -13.24 -3.74
C ILE A 413 0.78 -11.73 -3.72
N LEU A 414 -0.28 -10.99 -4.06
CA LEU A 414 -0.24 -9.53 -4.18
C LEU A 414 0.05 -8.83 -2.85
N ASN A 415 -0.26 -9.47 -1.74
CA ASN A 415 -0.07 -8.92 -0.39
C ASN A 415 1.07 -9.60 0.37
N SER A 416 1.85 -10.46 -0.28
CA SER A 416 3.07 -11.04 0.28
C SER A 416 4.28 -10.19 -0.11
N GLU A 417 5.08 -9.73 0.85
CA GLU A 417 6.35 -9.06 0.54
C GLU A 417 7.39 -10.08 0.03
N LEU A 418 7.77 -9.94 -1.23
CA LEU A 418 8.59 -10.93 -1.93
C LEU A 418 10.03 -10.45 -2.09
N ASN A 419 10.90 -10.94 -1.22
CA ASN A 419 12.33 -10.66 -1.27
C ASN A 419 13.03 -11.61 -2.26
N GLY A 420 13.56 -11.04 -3.35
CA GLY A 420 14.53 -11.70 -4.24
C GLY A 420 13.99 -12.06 -5.64
N ARG A 421 14.68 -11.55 -6.67
CA ARG A 421 14.39 -11.84 -8.10
C ARG A 421 14.46 -13.32 -8.45
N LEU A 422 15.31 -14.09 -7.76
CA LEU A 422 15.47 -15.53 -7.99
C LEU A 422 14.18 -16.31 -7.64
N ASN A 423 13.50 -15.95 -6.55
CA ASN A 423 12.27 -16.63 -6.13
C ASN A 423 11.15 -16.42 -7.16
N TRP A 424 11.02 -15.19 -7.68
CA TRP A 424 10.09 -14.89 -8.76
C TRP A 424 10.40 -15.64 -10.05
N LEU A 425 11.67 -15.74 -10.43
CA LEU A 425 12.09 -16.49 -11.61
C LEU A 425 11.79 -17.99 -11.45
N LEU A 426 12.05 -18.57 -10.28
CA LEU A 426 11.76 -19.97 -10.00
C LEU A 426 10.25 -20.26 -10.05
N ILE A 427 9.43 -19.40 -9.44
CA ILE A 427 7.96 -19.51 -9.49
C ILE A 427 7.48 -19.41 -10.95
N ALA A 428 8.00 -18.45 -11.72
CA ALA A 428 7.64 -18.28 -13.13
C ALA A 428 8.06 -19.48 -14.00
N LEU A 429 9.24 -20.06 -13.77
CA LEU A 429 9.70 -21.25 -14.49
C LEU A 429 8.86 -22.49 -14.18
N VAL A 430 8.54 -22.72 -12.90
CA VAL A 430 7.62 -23.80 -12.50
C VAL A 430 6.27 -23.61 -13.18
N TYR A 431 5.78 -22.36 -13.22
CA TYR A 431 4.53 -22.03 -13.88
C TYR A 431 4.55 -22.38 -15.38
N ILE A 432 5.54 -21.89 -16.12
CA ILE A 432 5.70 -22.14 -17.56
C ILE A 432 5.85 -23.64 -17.86
N ALA A 433 6.62 -24.37 -17.04
CA ALA A 433 6.87 -25.80 -17.25
C ALA A 433 5.59 -26.63 -17.09
N LEU A 434 4.83 -26.34 -16.04
CA LEU A 434 3.55 -26.99 -15.80
C LEU A 434 2.55 -26.63 -16.93
N ASP A 435 2.60 -25.38 -17.41
CA ASP A 435 1.71 -24.85 -18.45
C ASP A 435 1.90 -25.61 -19.76
N ALA A 436 3.16 -25.71 -20.19
CA ALA A 436 3.56 -26.48 -21.33
C ALA A 436 3.16 -27.95 -21.20
N PHE A 437 3.36 -28.57 -20.03
CA PHE A 437 2.99 -29.97 -19.79
C PHE A 437 1.48 -30.21 -19.97
N THR A 438 0.63 -29.35 -19.39
CA THR A 438 -0.83 -29.48 -19.50
C THR A 438 -1.29 -29.34 -20.95
N MET A 439 -0.74 -28.36 -21.67
CA MET A 439 -1.06 -28.15 -23.09
C MET A 439 -0.58 -29.31 -23.96
N ILE A 440 0.60 -29.88 -23.69
CA ILE A 440 1.10 -31.06 -24.40
C ILE A 440 0.17 -32.26 -24.18
N MET A 441 -0.25 -32.49 -22.93
CA MET A 441 -1.19 -33.57 -22.59
C MET A 441 -2.53 -33.40 -23.30
N PHE A 442 -3.10 -32.20 -23.33
CA PHE A 442 -4.35 -31.90 -24.02
C PHE A 442 -4.26 -32.14 -25.54
N LEU A 443 -3.21 -31.62 -26.17
CA LEU A 443 -3.08 -31.61 -27.64
C LEU A 443 -2.60 -32.95 -28.21
N PHE A 444 -1.68 -33.64 -27.54
CA PHE A 444 -0.95 -34.77 -28.14
C PHE A 444 -1.21 -36.13 -27.49
N ARG A 445 -2.02 -36.20 -26.41
CA ARG A 445 -2.38 -37.47 -25.76
C ARG A 445 -3.90 -37.75 -25.78
N PRO A 446 -4.53 -37.90 -26.96
CA PRO A 446 -5.91 -38.36 -27.04
C PRO A 446 -6.03 -39.85 -26.68
N PHE A 447 -7.19 -40.26 -26.18
CA PHE A 447 -7.54 -41.65 -25.90
C PHE A 447 -8.95 -41.96 -26.41
N HIS A 448 -9.33 -43.24 -26.43
CA HIS A 448 -10.64 -43.70 -26.93
C HIS A 448 -11.35 -44.53 -25.86
N TRP A 449 -12.68 -44.41 -25.80
CA TRP A 449 -13.54 -45.30 -25.02
C TRP A 449 -14.36 -46.15 -25.97
N GLU A 450 -14.49 -47.44 -25.65
CA GLU A 450 -15.24 -48.40 -26.48
C GLU A 450 -16.72 -48.03 -26.65
N ASN A 451 -17.26 -47.25 -25.71
CA ASN A 451 -18.69 -46.89 -25.66
C ASN A 451 -19.02 -45.48 -26.19
N GLU A 452 -18.04 -44.69 -26.64
CA GLU A 452 -18.28 -43.34 -27.18
C GLU A 452 -17.65 -43.15 -28.56
N THR A 453 -18.44 -42.64 -29.50
CA THR A 453 -17.99 -42.33 -30.86
C THR A 453 -17.24 -40.99 -30.85
N GLY A 454 -15.95 -41.00 -30.53
CA GLY A 454 -15.11 -39.80 -30.60
C GLY A 454 -13.71 -39.94 -29.96
N LYS A 455 -12.77 -39.12 -30.41
CA LYS A 455 -11.44 -38.96 -29.77
C LYS A 455 -11.60 -38.16 -28.48
N GLN A 456 -11.30 -38.79 -27.35
CA GLN A 456 -11.33 -38.13 -26.03
C GLN A 456 -9.96 -37.52 -25.73
N ARG A 457 -9.94 -36.49 -24.89
CA ARG A 457 -8.71 -35.83 -24.42
C ARG A 457 -8.79 -35.63 -22.91
N PHE A 458 -7.64 -35.44 -22.27
CA PHE A 458 -7.61 -34.92 -20.90
C PHE A 458 -8.27 -33.54 -20.90
N LEU A 459 -9.01 -33.17 -19.86
CA LEU A 459 -9.81 -31.91 -19.80
C LEU A 459 -10.87 -31.79 -20.92
N TRP A 460 -11.47 -32.88 -21.39
CA TRP A 460 -12.50 -32.88 -22.44
C TRP A 460 -13.87 -33.30 -21.88
N TYR A 461 -14.99 -32.83 -22.47
CA TYR A 461 -16.35 -33.28 -22.14
C TYR A 461 -17.04 -33.84 -23.41
N VAL A 462 -17.74 -34.98 -23.32
CA VAL A 462 -18.58 -35.52 -24.41
C VAL A 462 -20.02 -35.65 -23.94
N ASN A 463 -20.92 -35.21 -24.80
CA ASN A 463 -22.37 -35.42 -24.70
C ASN A 463 -22.70 -36.91 -24.93
N SER A 464 -22.78 -37.68 -23.85
CA SER A 464 -23.78 -38.75 -23.78
C SER A 464 -24.36 -38.83 -22.37
N TRP A 465 -25.59 -38.32 -22.23
CA TRP A 465 -26.44 -38.57 -21.06
C TRP A 465 -26.88 -40.04 -21.07
N SER A 466 -25.98 -40.97 -20.79
CA SER A 466 -26.32 -42.38 -20.54
C SER A 466 -25.23 -43.19 -19.83
N VAL A 467 -24.52 -42.65 -18.84
CA VAL A 467 -23.71 -43.51 -17.95
C VAL A 467 -24.51 -43.82 -16.70
N ARG A 468 -25.30 -44.89 -16.85
CA ARG A 468 -25.88 -45.67 -15.76
C ARG A 468 -24.75 -46.14 -14.86
N LEU A 469 -24.82 -45.84 -13.56
CA LEU A 469 -23.94 -46.35 -12.51
C LEU A 469 -23.65 -47.84 -12.74
N ARG A 470 -22.39 -48.20 -13.00
CA ARG A 470 -21.95 -49.59 -12.83
C ARG A 470 -20.51 -49.66 -12.34
N SER A 471 -20.37 -50.31 -11.18
CA SER A 471 -19.12 -50.79 -10.63
C SER A 471 -18.51 -51.83 -11.56
N SER A 472 -17.30 -51.61 -12.05
CA SER A 472 -16.41 -52.73 -12.40
C SER A 472 -14.96 -52.32 -12.28
N ASN A 473 -14.27 -53.03 -11.39
CA ASN A 473 -12.82 -53.10 -11.29
C ASN A 473 -12.20 -53.46 -12.64
N SER A 474 -10.92 -53.07 -12.77
CA SER A 474 -9.96 -53.39 -13.84
C SER A 474 -10.02 -52.55 -15.11
N LEU A 475 -8.97 -51.73 -15.31
CA LEU A 475 -8.30 -51.42 -16.59
C LEU A 475 -6.93 -50.76 -16.28
N PRO A 476 -5.89 -50.96 -17.11
CA PRO A 476 -4.49 -50.86 -16.72
C PRO A 476 -3.93 -49.43 -16.74
N VAL A 477 -2.85 -49.27 -15.97
CA VAL A 477 -2.13 -48.04 -15.63
C VAL A 477 -1.16 -47.62 -16.75
N PRO A 478 -1.02 -46.31 -17.01
CA PRO A 478 0.32 -45.74 -17.20
C PRO A 478 0.74 -44.90 -15.98
N GLN A 479 2.00 -45.10 -15.59
CA GLN A 479 2.64 -44.55 -14.41
C GLN A 479 3.13 -43.10 -14.60
N LEU A 480 3.41 -42.47 -13.45
CA LEU A 480 4.09 -41.18 -13.17
C LEU A 480 3.30 -39.84 -13.23
N VAL A 481 3.11 -39.28 -12.02
CA VAL A 481 3.35 -37.88 -11.53
C VAL A 481 2.58 -36.73 -12.22
N SER A 482 2.14 -35.64 -11.60
CA SER A 482 1.67 -35.18 -10.27
C SER A 482 1.41 -33.68 -10.48
N PHE A 483 0.33 -33.13 -9.91
CA PHE A 483 0.04 -31.68 -9.77
C PHE A 483 0.01 -30.80 -11.03
N THR A 484 -1.18 -30.57 -11.61
CA THR A 484 -1.37 -29.53 -12.65
C THR A 484 -2.84 -29.12 -12.79
N HIS A 485 -3.17 -27.88 -12.42
CA HIS A 485 -4.44 -27.23 -12.80
C HIS A 485 -4.47 -25.71 -12.55
N LEU A 486 -3.34 -25.09 -12.18
CA LEU A 486 -3.22 -23.63 -12.08
C LEU A 486 -3.23 -22.94 -13.47
N ILE A 487 -3.39 -23.70 -14.55
CA ILE A 487 -2.72 -23.41 -15.83
C ILE A 487 -3.70 -22.99 -16.89
N LEU A 488 -4.69 -23.85 -17.09
CA LEU A 488 -5.92 -23.43 -17.74
C LEU A 488 -6.69 -22.46 -16.85
N SER A 489 -6.36 -22.33 -15.57
CA SER A 489 -7.00 -21.35 -14.70
C SER A 489 -6.45 -19.94 -14.90
N ILE A 490 -5.18 -19.70 -15.24
CA ILE A 490 -4.77 -18.32 -15.62
C ILE A 490 -5.28 -17.97 -17.01
N PHE A 491 -5.39 -18.94 -17.92
CA PHE A 491 -6.07 -18.72 -19.20
C PHE A 491 -7.59 -18.53 -19.04
N HIS A 492 -8.28 -19.37 -18.27
CA HIS A 492 -9.71 -19.23 -17.97
C HIS A 492 -10.01 -18.06 -17.03
N VAL A 493 -9.11 -17.63 -16.14
CA VAL A 493 -9.34 -16.49 -15.23
C VAL A 493 -9.03 -15.17 -15.93
N PHE A 494 -8.08 -15.13 -16.87
CA PHE A 494 -7.94 -13.98 -17.78
C PHE A 494 -9.09 -13.92 -18.81
N GLU A 495 -9.64 -15.06 -19.24
CA GLU A 495 -10.81 -15.11 -20.13
C GLU A 495 -12.15 -14.80 -19.44
N TYR A 496 -12.34 -15.16 -18.16
CA TYR A 496 -13.64 -15.02 -17.48
C TYR A 496 -13.75 -13.94 -16.40
N ASN A 497 -12.66 -13.41 -15.83
CA ASN A 497 -12.75 -12.56 -14.61
C ASN A 497 -12.35 -11.08 -14.76
N LEU A 498 -12.28 -10.51 -15.98
CA LEU A 498 -11.92 -9.09 -16.14
C LEU A 498 -12.84 -8.21 -17.02
N LEU A 499 -14.04 -8.65 -17.40
CA LEU A 499 -14.87 -7.91 -18.37
C LEU A 499 -16.20 -7.36 -17.88
N LEU A 500 -16.20 -6.03 -17.65
CA LEU A 500 -17.22 -5.08 -18.11
C LEU A 500 -18.57 -4.99 -17.38
N GLY A 501 -18.90 -3.74 -17.05
CA GLY A 501 -20.26 -3.23 -16.98
C GLY A 501 -20.54 -2.30 -18.16
N PHE A 502 -21.77 -2.36 -18.68
CA PHE A 502 -22.58 -1.21 -19.10
C PHE A 502 -24.04 -1.67 -19.21
N LEU A 503 -24.96 -0.83 -18.72
CA LEU A 503 -26.42 -0.95 -18.79
C LEU A 503 -26.91 -1.23 -20.22
N ILE A 504 -27.65 -2.34 -20.45
CA ILE A 504 -28.75 -2.42 -21.43
C ILE A 504 -29.82 -3.40 -20.94
N VAL A 505 -31.07 -2.92 -20.99
CA VAL A 505 -32.35 -3.60 -20.80
C VAL A 505 -32.38 -4.99 -21.46
N VAL A 506 -32.58 -6.05 -20.68
CA VAL A 506 -32.91 -7.37 -21.22
C VAL A 506 -34.40 -7.41 -21.54
N PRO A 507 -34.83 -7.78 -22.77
CA PRO A 507 -36.22 -8.08 -23.04
C PRO A 507 -36.62 -9.34 -22.28
N ILE A 508 -37.69 -9.20 -21.49
CA ILE A 508 -38.34 -10.22 -20.65
C ILE A 508 -38.49 -11.54 -21.43
N PRO A 509 -37.85 -12.66 -21.03
CA PRO A 509 -38.28 -13.97 -21.48
C PRO A 509 -39.62 -14.33 -20.81
N PRO A 510 -40.56 -14.98 -21.50
CA PRO A 510 -41.88 -15.28 -20.96
C PRO A 510 -41.77 -16.19 -19.72
N PRO A 511 -42.71 -16.08 -18.76
CA PRO A 511 -42.66 -16.83 -17.52
C PRO A 511 -42.84 -18.32 -17.83
N MET A 512 -41.77 -19.11 -17.75
CA MET A 512 -41.91 -20.54 -17.52
C MET A 512 -42.45 -20.71 -16.09
N ALA A 513 -43.64 -21.30 -16.00
CA ALA A 513 -44.31 -21.61 -14.74
C ALA A 513 -43.39 -22.46 -13.85
N ILE A 514 -42.98 -21.89 -12.71
CA ILE A 514 -42.25 -22.62 -11.66
C ILE A 514 -43.16 -22.70 -10.44
N SER A 515 -43.80 -23.85 -10.30
CA SER A 515 -44.29 -24.32 -9.01
C SER A 515 -43.09 -24.71 -8.16
N GLY A 516 -42.77 -23.97 -7.09
CA GLY A 516 -41.75 -24.43 -6.15
C GLY A 516 -41.09 -23.40 -5.26
N PHE A 517 -41.86 -22.65 -4.47
CA PHE A 517 -41.34 -21.76 -3.41
C PHE A 517 -40.67 -22.52 -2.23
N ARG A 518 -40.28 -23.79 -2.39
CA ARG A 518 -39.74 -24.66 -1.33
C ARG A 518 -38.23 -24.96 -1.44
N ALA A 519 -37.55 -24.56 -2.50
CA ALA A 519 -36.14 -24.94 -2.73
C ALA A 519 -35.11 -24.11 -1.92
N LEU A 520 -35.38 -22.83 -1.63
CA LEU A 520 -34.49 -21.98 -0.82
C LEU A 520 -34.51 -22.32 0.68
N LEU A 521 -35.50 -23.08 1.15
CA LEU A 521 -35.64 -23.54 2.54
C LEU A 521 -35.04 -24.94 2.81
N ARG A 522 -34.11 -25.40 1.95
CA ARG A 522 -33.28 -26.57 2.26
C ARG A 522 -32.08 -26.24 3.18
N TRP A 523 -32.05 -25.05 3.78
CA TRP A 523 -31.26 -24.76 4.99
C TRP A 523 -31.74 -25.55 6.23
N SER A 524 -32.94 -26.16 6.19
CA SER A 524 -33.59 -26.76 7.36
C SER A 524 -33.37 -28.28 7.55
N LYS A 525 -32.49 -28.94 6.80
CA LYS A 525 -32.28 -30.40 6.90
C LYS A 525 -30.88 -30.81 7.39
N TRP A 526 -30.23 -29.96 8.17
CA TRP A 526 -28.99 -30.35 8.84
C TRP A 526 -29.33 -31.02 10.17
N SER A 527 -28.73 -32.17 10.42
CA SER A 527 -28.80 -32.83 11.72
C SER A 527 -28.20 -31.92 12.79
N LYS A 528 -28.69 -32.01 14.03
CA LYS A 528 -28.09 -31.28 15.18
C LYS A 528 -26.58 -31.54 15.31
N LYS A 529 -26.09 -32.68 14.82
CA LYS A 529 -24.68 -33.05 14.77
C LYS A 529 -23.88 -32.19 13.79
N GLU A 530 -24.38 -31.94 12.58
CA GLU A 530 -23.68 -31.11 11.58
C GLU A 530 -23.60 -29.65 12.01
N TRP A 531 -24.65 -29.12 12.64
CA TRP A 531 -24.62 -27.78 13.25
C TRP A 531 -23.61 -27.69 14.40
N ALA A 532 -23.55 -28.68 15.27
CA ALA A 532 -22.58 -28.71 16.36
C ALA A 532 -21.14 -28.73 15.83
N ILE A 533 -20.87 -29.51 14.77
CA ILE A 533 -19.54 -29.58 14.16
C ILE A 533 -19.19 -28.27 13.44
N ALA A 534 -20.13 -27.61 12.75
CA ALA A 534 -19.91 -26.30 12.14
C ALA A 534 -19.59 -25.21 13.18
N VAL A 535 -20.28 -25.22 14.33
CA VAL A 535 -19.99 -24.30 15.45
C VAL A 535 -18.61 -24.56 16.05
N ILE A 536 -18.22 -25.83 16.23
CA ILE A 536 -16.86 -26.21 16.66
C ILE A 536 -15.81 -25.75 15.64
N SER A 537 -16.13 -25.79 14.34
CA SER A 537 -15.27 -25.35 13.24
C SER A 537 -15.06 -23.83 13.25
N VAL A 538 -16.10 -23.04 13.54
CA VAL A 538 -16.01 -21.58 13.69
C VAL A 538 -15.25 -21.20 14.96
N ALA A 539 -15.52 -21.87 16.08
CA ALA A 539 -14.78 -21.67 17.33
C ALA A 539 -13.28 -22.00 17.17
N PHE A 540 -12.97 -23.00 16.36
CA PHE A 540 -11.61 -23.38 15.98
C PHE A 540 -10.91 -22.30 15.14
N ILE A 541 -11.59 -21.74 14.13
CA ILE A 541 -11.07 -20.65 13.29
C ILE A 541 -10.70 -19.43 14.15
N VAL A 542 -11.57 -19.08 15.09
CA VAL A 542 -11.33 -17.97 16.03
C VAL A 542 -10.15 -18.30 16.95
N SER A 543 -10.04 -19.54 17.45
CA SER A 543 -8.94 -19.96 18.33
C SER A 543 -7.57 -20.03 17.65
N VAL A 544 -7.49 -20.40 16.37
CA VAL A 544 -6.25 -20.35 15.57
C VAL A 544 -5.83 -18.91 15.30
N PHE A 545 -6.80 -18.01 15.08
CA PHE A 545 -6.52 -16.58 14.91
C PHE A 545 -5.98 -15.94 16.19
N SER A 546 -6.47 -16.35 17.36
CA SER A 546 -5.95 -15.92 18.66
C SER A 546 -4.49 -16.32 18.89
N PHE A 547 -4.01 -17.42 18.29
CA PHE A 547 -2.61 -17.86 18.40
C PHE A 547 -1.63 -16.96 17.63
N LEU A 548 -2.04 -16.49 16.44
CA LEU A 548 -1.18 -15.67 15.56
C LEU A 548 -1.13 -14.21 16.01
N SER A 549 -2.12 -13.78 16.79
CA SER A 549 -2.11 -12.45 17.40
C SER A 549 -0.97 -12.27 18.43
N ASP A 550 -0.64 -13.32 19.19
CA ASP A 550 0.18 -13.16 20.40
C ASP A 550 1.66 -13.56 20.22
N SER A 551 2.02 -14.34 19.19
CA SER A 551 3.42 -14.80 19.00
C SER A 551 4.27 -13.92 18.08
N TRP A 552 3.69 -12.93 17.39
CA TRP A 552 4.36 -12.21 16.29
C TRP A 552 5.33 -11.10 16.70
N HIS A 553 5.53 -10.85 17.99
CA HIS A 553 6.52 -9.87 18.48
C HIS A 553 7.53 -10.42 19.46
N ALA A 554 7.81 -11.71 19.36
CA ALA A 554 8.86 -12.30 20.16
C ALA A 554 10.03 -12.73 19.28
N GLU A 555 10.59 -11.85 18.43
CA GLU A 555 12.04 -11.78 18.21
C GLU A 555 12.45 -10.57 17.36
N ASP A 556 12.86 -9.51 18.07
CA ASP A 556 14.00 -8.68 17.66
C ASP A 556 14.70 -8.17 18.92
N ALA A 557 14.90 -9.08 19.89
CA ALA A 557 15.68 -8.84 21.10
C ALA A 557 17.08 -9.40 20.88
N GLY A 558 17.88 -8.67 20.09
CA GLY A 558 19.22 -9.11 19.75
C GLY A 558 20.05 -8.12 18.94
N ILE A 559 19.91 -6.80 19.15
CA ILE A 559 20.93 -5.74 19.05
C ILE A 559 20.24 -4.44 19.50
N ASN A 560 20.78 -3.78 20.53
CA ASN A 560 20.17 -2.66 21.26
C ASN A 560 19.75 -1.48 20.37
N HIS A 561 18.45 -1.24 20.21
CA HIS A 561 17.83 0.10 20.22
C HIS A 561 16.35 -0.03 20.60
N THR A 562 16.03 0.39 21.83
CA THR A 562 14.67 0.50 22.35
C THR A 562 13.90 1.59 21.60
N PHE A 563 12.88 1.21 20.82
CA PHE A 563 11.77 2.08 20.43
C PHE A 563 10.54 1.62 21.20
N ASP A 564 10.21 2.34 22.28
CA ASP A 564 8.92 2.23 22.95
C ASP A 564 7.83 2.79 22.03
N LEU A 565 6.91 1.95 21.59
CA LEU A 565 5.70 2.35 20.85
C LEU A 565 4.51 2.37 21.82
N ASN A 566 4.47 3.43 22.62
CA ASN A 566 3.26 3.95 23.25
C ASN A 566 3.32 5.49 23.09
N PRO A 567 2.81 6.07 21.98
CA PRO A 567 2.95 7.49 21.69
C PRO A 567 2.17 8.40 22.64
N ALA A 568 1.30 7.85 23.48
CA ALA A 568 0.53 8.63 24.46
C ALA A 568 1.39 9.15 25.62
N ASN A 569 2.52 8.50 25.92
CA ASN A 569 3.38 8.83 27.08
C ASN A 569 4.88 8.89 26.73
N ASP A 570 5.25 9.07 25.47
CA ASP A 570 6.65 9.31 25.11
C ASP A 570 7.03 10.76 25.48
N PRO A 571 7.85 10.99 26.54
CA PRO A 571 8.24 12.33 26.96
C PRO A 571 9.07 13.08 25.91
N ASP A 572 9.52 12.41 24.85
CA ASP A 572 10.35 12.98 23.79
C ASP A 572 9.55 13.51 22.58
N LEU A 573 8.22 13.37 22.56
CA LEU A 573 7.35 13.93 21.52
C LEU A 573 7.02 15.40 21.79
N VAL A 574 6.99 16.22 20.73
CA VAL A 574 6.73 17.66 20.81
C VAL A 574 5.41 18.01 20.13
N ASP A 575 4.51 18.64 20.87
CA ASP A 575 3.16 19.01 20.41
C ASP A 575 3.18 20.13 19.35
N LEU A 576 2.17 20.12 18.49
CA LEU A 576 1.88 21.15 17.49
C LEU A 576 1.12 22.31 18.14
N SER A 577 1.69 23.51 18.02
CA SER A 577 1.05 24.76 18.40
C SER A 577 0.54 25.47 17.16
N LEU A 578 -0.78 25.66 17.07
CA LEU A 578 -1.42 26.47 16.02
C LEU A 578 -1.42 27.96 16.40
N LEU A 579 -1.17 28.83 15.43
CA LEU A 579 -1.13 30.27 15.65
C LEU A 579 -2.54 30.84 15.71
N GLN A 580 -3.05 31.03 16.93
CA GLN A 580 -4.42 31.53 17.15
C GLN A 580 -4.63 32.93 16.53
N ASN A 581 -3.62 33.80 16.60
CA ASN A 581 -3.68 35.16 16.08
C ASN A 581 -3.45 35.25 14.56
N ALA A 582 -3.11 34.16 13.89
CA ALA A 582 -2.78 34.18 12.46
C ALA A 582 -4.00 34.58 11.60
N LYS A 583 -5.20 34.15 11.98
CA LYS A 583 -6.44 34.52 11.27
C LYS A 583 -6.70 36.03 11.25
N ALA A 584 -6.43 36.72 12.35
CA ALA A 584 -6.58 38.18 12.44
C ALA A 584 -5.57 38.92 11.54
N LYS A 585 -4.42 38.32 11.29
CA LYS A 585 -3.37 38.83 10.38
C LYS A 585 -3.54 38.36 8.93
N GLY A 586 -4.57 37.56 8.63
CA GLY A 586 -4.76 36.94 7.30
C GLY A 586 -3.71 35.88 6.93
N ALA A 587 -2.94 35.40 7.92
CA ALA A 587 -1.94 34.37 7.76
C ALA A 587 -2.60 32.99 7.80
N LEU A 588 -2.79 32.38 6.63
CA LEU A 588 -3.54 31.12 6.48
C LEU A 588 -2.78 30.17 5.55
N CYS A 589 -2.82 28.87 5.86
CA CYS A 589 -2.34 27.81 4.96
C CYS A 589 -3.15 27.79 3.65
N LEU A 590 -2.70 27.04 2.65
CA LEU A 590 -3.33 26.97 1.32
C LEU A 590 -4.85 26.69 1.36
N ASP A 591 -5.33 25.89 2.30
CA ASP A 591 -6.76 25.57 2.48
C ASP A 591 -7.56 26.58 3.32
N GLY A 592 -6.88 27.49 4.03
CA GLY A 592 -7.49 28.44 4.97
C GLY A 592 -7.37 28.05 6.44
N SER A 593 -6.69 26.96 6.76
CA SER A 593 -6.39 26.56 8.14
C SER A 593 -5.27 27.42 8.75
N LEU A 594 -5.10 27.33 10.08
CA LEU A 594 -4.10 28.11 10.80
C LEU A 594 -2.70 27.49 10.63
N PRO A 595 -1.65 28.27 10.36
CA PRO A 595 -0.28 27.75 10.40
C PRO A 595 0.11 27.32 11.82
N GLY A 596 1.16 26.50 11.93
CA GLY A 596 1.63 25.97 13.21
C GLY A 596 3.12 25.63 13.27
N TYR A 597 3.60 25.37 14.48
CA TYR A 597 4.98 24.98 14.78
C TYR A 597 5.03 24.04 15.99
N HIS A 598 6.10 23.25 16.10
CA HIS A 598 6.40 22.48 17.30
C HIS A 598 7.47 23.19 18.11
N PHE A 599 7.34 23.20 19.44
CA PHE A 599 8.27 23.89 20.32
C PHE A 599 8.71 23.06 21.51
N GLN A 600 10.03 22.89 21.63
CA GLN A 600 10.68 22.33 22.82
C GLN A 600 11.57 23.40 23.48
N LYS A 601 11.35 23.65 24.77
CA LYS A 601 12.11 24.64 25.55
C LYS A 601 13.54 24.15 25.81
N GLY A 602 14.48 25.08 25.69
CA GLY A 602 15.88 24.84 26.06
C GLY A 602 16.09 24.81 27.56
N PHE A 603 17.26 24.32 27.98
CA PHE A 603 17.61 24.15 29.39
C PHE A 603 19.06 24.56 29.69
N GLY A 604 19.36 24.81 30.96
CA GLY A 604 20.69 25.22 31.41
C GLY A 604 21.16 26.50 30.70
N SER A 605 22.40 26.48 30.21
CA SER A 605 23.00 27.61 29.47
C SER A 605 22.36 27.89 28.11
N GLY A 606 21.62 26.94 27.53
CA GLY A 606 20.95 27.06 26.24
C GLY A 606 19.54 27.65 26.29
N ASN A 607 19.01 27.98 27.47
CA ASN A 607 17.63 28.47 27.62
C ASN A 607 17.34 29.83 26.96
N ARG A 608 18.38 30.59 26.58
CA ARG A 608 18.29 31.83 25.78
C ARG A 608 18.83 31.68 24.36
N ASN A 609 19.11 30.46 23.94
CA ASN A 609 19.59 30.17 22.61
C ASN A 609 18.51 29.45 21.81
N TRP A 610 18.45 29.66 20.51
CA TRP A 610 17.32 29.25 19.67
C TRP A 610 17.77 28.61 18.36
N VAL A 611 17.20 27.46 18.02
CA VAL A 611 17.26 26.87 16.68
C VAL A 611 15.84 26.83 16.12
N LEU A 612 15.63 27.51 15.00
CA LEU A 612 14.38 27.46 14.25
C LEU A 612 14.65 26.67 12.98
N HIS A 613 13.95 25.55 12.78
CA HIS A 613 14.09 24.72 11.59
C HIS A 613 12.81 24.74 10.75
N ILE A 614 12.93 25.17 9.50
CA ILE A 614 11.84 25.25 8.54
C ILE A 614 11.72 23.92 7.77
N GLU A 615 10.55 23.31 7.86
CA GLU A 615 10.20 22.09 7.14
C GLU A 615 10.28 22.28 5.61
N GLY A 616 10.76 21.24 4.91
CA GLY A 616 10.79 21.19 3.45
C GLY A 616 9.50 20.63 2.85
N GLY A 617 9.49 20.39 1.53
CA GLY A 617 8.34 19.75 0.87
C GLY A 617 8.01 20.26 -0.53
N GLY A 618 8.96 20.88 -1.23
CA GLY A 618 8.76 21.40 -2.58
C GLY A 618 7.76 22.56 -2.68
N TRP A 619 7.19 22.76 -3.86
CA TRP A 619 6.29 23.87 -4.17
C TRP A 619 5.09 23.40 -4.99
N CYS A 620 4.13 24.28 -5.19
CA CYS A 620 3.09 24.10 -6.19
C CYS A 620 3.10 25.29 -7.16
N ASN A 621 3.03 25.03 -8.47
CA ASN A 621 3.23 26.04 -9.51
C ASN A 621 1.99 26.23 -10.41
N SER A 622 0.88 25.55 -10.10
CA SER A 622 -0.38 25.67 -10.82
C SER A 622 -1.56 25.62 -9.86
N VAL A 623 -2.73 26.16 -10.27
CA VAL A 623 -3.96 26.07 -9.45
C VAL A 623 -4.31 24.62 -9.14
N SER A 624 -4.11 23.69 -10.09
CA SER A 624 -4.37 22.26 -9.88
C SER A 624 -3.40 21.65 -8.85
N SER A 625 -2.09 21.86 -9.01
CA SER A 625 -1.10 21.33 -8.06
C SER A 625 -1.28 21.90 -6.65
N CYS A 626 -1.58 23.20 -6.52
CA CYS A 626 -1.86 23.81 -5.22
C CYS A 626 -3.20 23.33 -4.63
N SER A 627 -4.21 23.07 -5.47
CA SER A 627 -5.49 22.51 -5.03
C SER A 627 -5.35 21.09 -4.51
N SER A 628 -4.50 20.26 -5.13
CA SER A 628 -4.16 18.94 -4.59
C SER A 628 -3.36 19.05 -3.29
N ARG A 629 -2.39 19.97 -3.25
CA ARG A 629 -1.51 20.16 -2.09
C ARG A 629 -2.24 20.60 -0.83
N LYS A 630 -3.31 21.40 -0.95
CA LYS A 630 -4.11 21.85 0.21
C LYS A 630 -4.77 20.69 0.97
N MET A 631 -4.90 19.52 0.35
CA MET A 631 -5.44 18.30 0.95
C MET A 631 -4.36 17.43 1.62
N THR A 632 -3.21 18.03 1.97
CA THR A 632 -2.04 17.34 2.53
C THR A 632 -1.45 18.14 3.70
N PRO A 633 -0.55 17.57 4.52
CA PRO A 633 0.12 18.29 5.61
C PRO A 633 0.90 19.52 5.14
N LEU A 634 1.27 19.56 3.86
CA LEU A 634 2.04 20.62 3.22
C LEU A 634 1.19 21.78 2.66
N GLY A 635 -0.12 21.74 2.88
CA GLY A 635 -1.05 22.78 2.48
C GLY A 635 -2.20 23.03 3.47
N SER A 636 -2.29 22.23 4.55
CA SER A 636 -3.31 22.39 5.59
C SER A 636 -2.83 21.83 6.92
N SER A 637 -3.07 22.57 7.99
CA SER A 637 -2.79 22.14 9.36
C SER A 637 -3.71 21.03 9.84
N ALA A 638 -4.83 20.78 9.15
CA ALA A 638 -5.73 19.67 9.48
C ALA A 638 -5.11 18.29 9.24
N TYR A 639 -4.04 18.24 8.43
CA TYR A 639 -3.29 17.00 8.15
C TYR A 639 -1.89 17.00 8.78
N MET A 640 -1.51 18.03 9.54
CA MET A 640 -0.20 18.07 10.19
C MET A 640 -0.15 17.09 11.36
N ASP A 641 0.97 16.38 11.51
CA ASP A 641 1.21 15.54 12.67
C ASP A 641 1.10 16.37 13.95
N PRO A 642 0.23 16.02 14.90
CA PRO A 642 0.02 16.81 16.11
C PRO A 642 1.18 16.67 17.10
N ARG A 643 1.97 15.60 16.98
CA ARG A 643 3.16 15.35 17.78
C ARG A 643 4.29 14.84 16.89
N VAL A 644 5.49 15.38 17.05
CA VAL A 644 6.68 14.93 16.30
C VAL A 644 7.86 14.72 17.22
N ARG A 645 8.70 13.72 16.92
CA ARG A 645 9.98 13.54 17.59
C ARG A 645 11.03 14.44 16.95
N PHE A 646 11.82 15.12 17.78
CA PHE A 646 12.94 15.93 17.29
C PHE A 646 14.20 15.08 17.10
N SER A 647 14.85 15.24 15.95
CA SER A 647 16.04 14.49 15.52
C SER A 647 17.09 15.41 14.88
N GLY A 648 18.29 14.88 14.63
CA GLY A 648 19.39 15.64 14.03
C GLY A 648 19.69 16.93 14.79
N ILE A 649 19.70 18.07 14.10
CA ILE A 649 19.92 19.41 14.66
C ILE A 649 18.89 19.81 15.74
N LEU A 650 17.73 19.15 15.80
CA LEU A 650 16.72 19.37 16.84
C LEU A 650 16.81 18.35 18.00
N SER A 651 17.67 17.33 17.93
CA SER A 651 17.79 16.34 19.01
C SER A 651 18.22 16.99 20.34
N SER A 652 17.65 16.53 21.46
CA SER A 652 18.05 16.91 22.83
C SER A 652 19.16 16.04 23.43
N ASP A 653 19.58 15.03 22.68
CA ASP A 653 20.70 14.17 23.03
C ASP A 653 22.01 14.81 22.59
N ALA A 654 22.87 15.15 23.56
CA ALA A 654 24.19 15.74 23.31
C ALA A 654 25.11 14.83 22.47
N SER A 655 24.92 13.51 22.50
CA SER A 655 25.69 12.58 21.66
C SER A 655 25.29 12.63 20.18
N LYS A 656 24.09 13.14 19.89
CA LYS A 656 23.54 13.30 18.53
C LYS A 656 23.50 14.75 18.07
N ASN A 657 23.58 15.71 18.99
CA ASN A 657 23.54 17.14 18.71
C ASN A 657 24.43 17.93 19.68
N PRO A 658 25.76 17.78 19.57
CA PRO A 658 26.69 18.18 20.62
C PRO A 658 26.62 19.66 21.02
N ASP A 659 26.30 20.52 20.05
CA ASP A 659 26.40 21.97 20.22
C ASP A 659 25.05 22.68 20.45
N PHE A 660 23.94 22.07 20.01
CA PHE A 660 22.60 22.68 20.05
C PHE A 660 21.59 21.90 20.90
N TYR A 661 22.00 20.79 21.55
CA TYR A 661 21.09 19.90 22.27
C TYR A 661 20.26 20.58 23.37
N ASN A 662 20.78 21.61 24.02
CA ASN A 662 20.11 22.29 25.14
C ASN A 662 19.45 23.63 24.76
N TRP A 663 19.38 23.96 23.48
CA TRP A 663 18.76 25.20 22.98
C TRP A 663 17.24 25.08 22.95
N ASN A 664 16.54 26.21 22.84
CA ASN A 664 15.13 26.25 22.43
C ASN A 664 15.02 25.81 20.98
N LYS A 665 14.04 24.98 20.66
CA LYS A 665 13.94 24.31 19.36
C LYS A 665 12.55 24.45 18.80
N ILE A 666 12.49 25.02 17.61
CA ILE A 666 11.25 25.22 16.87
C ILE A 666 11.33 24.44 15.56
N LYS A 667 10.33 23.59 15.29
CA LYS A 667 10.09 23.05 13.95
C LYS A 667 8.90 23.81 13.35
N ILE A 668 9.16 24.68 12.38
CA ILE A 668 8.13 25.44 11.66
C ILE A 668 7.50 24.51 10.61
N ARG A 669 6.17 24.33 10.63
CA ARG A 669 5.46 23.51 9.65
C ARG A 669 5.17 24.30 8.38
N TYR A 670 5.46 23.70 7.23
CA TYR A 670 5.40 24.36 5.92
C TYR A 670 4.06 24.09 5.24
N CYS A 671 3.27 25.14 4.97
CA CYS A 671 1.90 24.98 4.43
C CYS A 671 1.47 25.99 3.35
N ASP A 672 2.36 26.86 2.85
CA ASP A 672 2.03 27.88 1.85
C ASP A 672 2.40 27.48 0.42
N GLY A 673 3.38 26.58 0.24
CA GLY A 673 3.79 26.11 -1.08
C GLY A 673 4.66 27.08 -1.88
N ALA A 674 5.19 28.15 -1.27
CA ALA A 674 6.06 29.17 -1.86
C ALA A 674 7.28 29.51 -0.99
N SER A 675 7.78 28.58 -0.16
CA SER A 675 8.89 28.85 0.78
C SER A 675 8.66 30.07 1.68
N PHE A 676 7.42 30.27 2.13
CA PHE A 676 6.99 31.45 2.88
C PHE A 676 7.17 32.80 2.17
N ALA A 677 7.31 32.82 0.85
CA ALA A 677 7.56 34.04 0.09
C ALA A 677 6.30 34.64 -0.58
N SER A 678 5.14 33.99 -0.51
CA SER A 678 3.95 34.44 -1.25
C SER A 678 3.22 35.63 -0.59
N HIS A 679 2.89 36.65 -1.40
CA HIS A 679 2.17 37.86 -0.94
C HIS A 679 1.28 38.49 -2.05
N PRO A 680 0.25 37.80 -2.58
CA PRO A 680 -0.69 38.36 -3.53
C PRO A 680 -1.76 39.25 -2.86
N GLU A 681 -2.27 40.21 -3.64
CA GLU A 681 -3.26 41.20 -3.21
C GLU A 681 -4.72 40.67 -3.29
N GLY A 682 -4.94 39.41 -3.73
CA GLY A 682 -6.28 38.81 -3.89
C GLY A 682 -6.36 37.32 -3.56
N GLU A 683 -7.56 36.85 -3.19
CA GLU A 683 -7.80 35.56 -2.51
C GLU A 683 -8.41 34.46 -3.38
N THR A 684 -8.86 34.79 -4.60
CA THR A 684 -9.61 33.86 -5.43
C THR A 684 -9.07 33.87 -6.85
N LYS A 685 -8.51 32.73 -7.29
CA LYS A 685 -8.18 32.48 -8.70
C LYS A 685 -9.04 31.32 -9.20
N ASN A 686 -9.91 31.59 -10.17
CA ASN A 686 -10.66 30.58 -10.94
C ASN A 686 -11.58 29.62 -10.14
N GLY A 687 -12.31 30.12 -9.14
CA GLY A 687 -13.37 29.35 -8.46
C GLY A 687 -12.91 28.35 -7.38
N ASN A 688 -11.61 28.04 -7.29
CA ASN A 688 -11.04 27.31 -6.15
C ASN A 688 -10.54 28.28 -5.07
N ARG A 689 -11.00 28.10 -3.82
CA ARG A 689 -10.53 28.86 -2.66
C ARG A 689 -9.12 28.37 -2.26
N LEU A 690 -8.11 29.20 -2.52
CA LEU A 690 -6.69 28.96 -2.22
C LEU A 690 -6.08 30.22 -1.60
N TYR A 691 -5.29 30.05 -0.55
CA TYR A 691 -4.64 31.15 0.15
C TYR A 691 -3.12 31.08 0.01
N PHE A 692 -2.55 31.93 -0.84
CA PHE A 692 -1.11 32.07 -0.96
C PHE A 692 -0.63 33.14 0.02
N ARG A 693 -0.40 32.78 1.29
CA ARG A 693 -0.12 33.74 2.37
C ARG A 693 1.22 33.50 3.07
N GLY A 694 2.20 32.96 2.35
CA GLY A 694 3.50 32.55 2.88
C GLY A 694 4.19 33.64 3.68
N GLN A 695 4.28 34.87 3.14
CA GLN A 695 4.95 35.98 3.82
C GLN A 695 4.21 36.38 5.10
N LEU A 696 2.87 36.40 5.06
CA LEU A 696 2.06 36.71 6.25
C LEU A 696 2.17 35.61 7.30
N ILE A 697 2.27 34.33 6.88
CA ILE A 697 2.52 33.22 7.80
C ILE A 697 3.88 33.39 8.47
N TRP A 698 4.93 33.74 7.72
CA TRP A 698 6.25 34.02 8.28
C TRP A 698 6.23 35.14 9.32
N GLU A 699 5.62 36.29 8.99
CA GLU A 699 5.49 37.42 9.91
C GLU A 699 4.70 37.05 11.18
N ALA A 700 3.57 36.35 11.02
CA ALA A 700 2.76 35.89 12.14
C ALA A 700 3.52 34.90 13.04
N LEU A 701 4.32 34.00 12.46
CA LEU A 701 5.19 33.08 13.19
C LEU A 701 6.27 33.81 13.97
N MET A 702 6.98 34.75 13.35
CA MET A 702 8.04 35.47 14.05
C MET A 702 7.48 36.30 15.21
N ASP A 703 6.35 36.98 15.03
CA ASP A 703 5.69 37.73 16.10
C ASP A 703 5.29 36.84 17.29
N GLU A 704 4.73 35.65 17.01
CA GLU A 704 4.41 34.67 18.04
C GLU A 704 5.67 34.23 18.79
N LEU A 705 6.72 33.84 18.07
CA LEU A 705 7.97 33.36 18.68
C LEU A 705 8.67 34.44 19.51
N LEU A 706 8.65 35.69 19.05
CA LEU A 706 9.15 36.85 19.80
C LEU A 706 8.42 37.00 21.14
N SER A 707 7.09 36.78 21.16
CA SER A 707 6.28 36.83 22.37
C SER A 707 6.56 35.67 23.32
N VAL A 708 6.87 34.48 22.78
CA VAL A 708 7.16 33.26 23.56
C VAL A 708 8.54 33.34 24.22
N GLY A 709 9.46 34.14 23.69
CA GLY A 709 10.75 34.44 24.33
C GLY A 709 11.93 34.64 23.39
N LEU A 710 11.73 34.49 22.08
CA LEU A 710 12.78 34.71 21.06
C LEU A 710 13.33 36.15 21.11
N SER A 711 12.51 37.11 21.54
CA SER A 711 12.92 38.51 21.79
C SER A 711 14.08 38.67 22.78
N ASN A 712 14.31 37.68 23.64
CA ASN A 712 15.39 37.67 24.63
C ASN A 712 16.57 36.76 24.24
N ALA A 713 16.64 36.35 22.96
CA ALA A 713 17.67 35.44 22.49
C ALA A 713 19.08 36.05 22.59
N ARG A 714 20.04 35.26 23.07
CA ARG A 714 21.48 35.59 22.98
C ARG A 714 22.11 35.02 21.73
N GLN A 715 21.64 33.85 21.31
CA GLN A 715 22.12 33.16 20.11
C GLN A 715 20.91 32.59 19.37
N ALA A 716 20.90 32.72 18.04
CA ALA A 716 19.82 32.19 17.21
C ALA A 716 20.37 31.63 15.89
N LEU A 717 19.88 30.47 15.50
CA LEU A 717 20.17 29.82 14.23
C LEU A 717 18.86 29.58 13.49
N LEU A 718 18.68 30.25 12.34
CA LEU A 718 17.63 29.89 11.39
C LEU A 718 18.14 28.79 10.48
N SER A 719 17.39 27.71 10.37
CA SER A 719 17.73 26.56 9.55
C SER A 719 16.52 26.09 8.76
N GLY A 720 16.73 25.35 7.69
CA GLY A 720 15.66 24.65 7.00
C GLY A 720 16.21 23.73 5.94
N CYS A 721 15.38 22.78 5.52
CA CYS A 721 15.74 21.86 4.44
C CYS A 721 14.91 22.07 3.17
N SER A 722 15.50 21.91 1.98
CA SER A 722 14.78 21.84 0.70
C SER A 722 14.06 23.17 0.45
N ALA A 723 12.74 23.16 0.26
CA ALA A 723 11.94 24.39 0.23
C ALA A 723 12.08 25.24 1.50
N GLY A 724 12.27 24.64 2.68
CA GLY A 724 12.59 25.35 3.91
C GLY A 724 14.04 25.88 3.96
N GLY A 725 14.95 25.22 3.24
CA GLY A 725 16.32 25.70 3.03
C GLY A 725 16.32 26.95 2.15
N LEU A 726 15.52 26.97 1.08
CA LEU A 726 15.29 28.18 0.29
C LEU A 726 14.61 29.27 1.13
N ALA A 727 13.59 28.94 1.93
CA ALA A 727 12.95 29.88 2.84
C ALA A 727 13.95 30.51 3.82
N THR A 728 14.91 29.71 4.32
CA THR A 728 15.99 30.20 5.18
C THR A 728 16.86 31.24 4.47
N LEU A 729 17.13 31.08 3.17
CA LEU A 729 17.86 32.07 2.39
C LEU A 729 17.04 33.35 2.19
N ILE A 730 15.76 33.21 1.85
CA ILE A 730 14.86 34.33 1.59
C ILE A 730 14.71 35.20 2.84
N HIS A 731 14.48 34.60 4.01
CA HIS A 731 14.16 35.33 5.24
C HIS A 731 15.35 35.52 6.21
N CYS A 732 16.58 35.24 5.77
CA CYS A 732 17.74 35.24 6.67
C CYS A 732 18.00 36.61 7.32
N ASP A 733 18.00 37.67 6.51
CA ASP A 733 18.27 39.02 7.01
C ASP A 733 17.06 39.59 7.77
N ASP A 734 15.84 39.36 7.31
CA ASP A 734 14.61 39.70 8.05
C ASP A 734 14.63 39.06 9.45
N PHE A 735 15.02 37.79 9.56
CA PHE A 735 15.17 37.11 10.85
C PHE A 735 16.23 37.76 11.75
N ARG A 736 17.37 38.18 11.18
CA ARG A 736 18.42 38.89 11.91
C ARG A 736 17.93 40.23 12.46
N GLU A 737 17.14 40.97 11.69
CA GLU A 737 16.64 42.30 12.05
C GLU A 737 15.66 42.28 13.22
N LEU A 738 14.89 41.19 13.37
CA LEU A 738 13.91 41.03 14.45
C LEU A 738 14.52 40.78 15.83
N LEU A 739 15.79 40.40 15.90
CA LEU A 739 16.46 39.96 17.13
C LEU A 739 17.34 41.05 17.75
N PRO A 740 17.66 40.96 19.06
CA PRO A 740 18.49 41.94 19.74
C PRO A 740 19.80 42.22 18.99
N LYS A 741 20.25 43.49 19.01
CA LYS A 741 21.45 43.91 18.27
C LYS A 741 22.71 43.16 18.74
N ASP A 742 22.78 42.83 20.03
CA ASP A 742 23.85 42.08 20.68
C ASP A 742 23.71 40.55 20.55
N ALA A 743 22.59 40.04 20.03
CA ALA A 743 22.41 38.62 19.78
C ALA A 743 23.28 38.13 18.61
N THR A 744 23.87 36.95 18.76
CA THR A 744 24.55 36.26 17.64
C THR A 744 23.52 35.50 16.83
N VAL A 745 23.22 35.99 15.63
CA VAL A 745 22.26 35.36 14.72
C VAL A 745 22.96 34.89 13.46
N LYS A 746 22.66 33.68 13.02
CA LYS A 746 23.19 33.10 11.77
C LYS A 746 22.12 32.25 11.08
N CYS A 747 22.35 31.93 9.81
CA CYS A 747 21.45 31.09 9.02
C CYS A 747 22.16 29.86 8.46
N LEU A 748 21.42 28.75 8.30
CA LEU A 748 21.90 27.51 7.71
C LEU A 748 20.88 26.98 6.70
N ALA A 749 21.22 26.98 5.42
CA ALA A 749 20.38 26.36 4.39
C ALA A 749 20.90 24.96 4.06
N ASP A 750 20.03 23.95 4.21
CA ASP A 750 20.31 22.55 3.89
C ASP A 750 19.54 22.11 2.64
N ALA A 751 20.23 21.57 1.63
CA ALA A 751 19.64 21.11 0.36
C ALA A 751 18.70 22.15 -0.29
N GLY A 752 18.95 23.44 -0.02
CA GLY A 752 18.14 24.57 -0.48
C GLY A 752 18.76 25.29 -1.67
N PHE A 753 19.96 24.89 -2.13
CA PHE A 753 20.69 25.54 -3.20
C PHE A 753 20.34 24.93 -4.57
N PHE A 754 19.18 25.30 -5.11
CA PHE A 754 18.73 24.84 -6.41
C PHE A 754 19.42 25.60 -7.57
N LEU A 755 19.88 24.89 -8.60
CA LEU A 755 20.59 25.47 -9.76
C LEU A 755 19.64 25.77 -10.92
N ASP A 756 19.96 26.85 -11.63
CA ASP A 756 19.35 27.21 -12.90
C ASP A 756 20.17 26.66 -14.08
N GLU A 757 20.23 25.33 -14.17
CA GLU A 757 20.94 24.63 -15.23
C GLU A 757 19.97 23.98 -16.22
N LYS A 758 20.47 23.72 -17.43
CA LYS A 758 19.71 22.95 -18.42
C LYS A 758 19.65 21.48 -18.01
N ASP A 759 18.49 20.88 -18.21
CA ASP A 759 18.32 19.44 -18.08
C ASP A 759 19.04 18.68 -19.20
N VAL A 760 19.08 17.35 -19.11
CA VAL A 760 19.73 16.50 -20.13
C VAL A 760 19.10 16.58 -21.52
N TRP A 761 17.97 17.29 -21.67
CA TRP A 761 17.30 17.56 -22.93
C TRP A 761 17.46 19.02 -23.41
N GLY A 762 18.22 19.83 -22.67
CA GLY A 762 18.51 21.22 -23.00
C GLY A 762 17.46 22.23 -22.55
N ASN A 763 16.44 21.81 -21.78
CA ASN A 763 15.39 22.69 -21.27
C ASN A 763 15.76 23.28 -19.91
N HIS A 764 15.29 24.50 -19.63
CA HIS A 764 15.45 25.13 -18.32
C HIS A 764 14.30 24.73 -17.37
N THR A 765 14.24 23.45 -16.99
CA THR A 765 13.09 22.90 -16.23
C THR A 765 12.85 23.62 -14.90
N MET A 766 13.90 23.86 -14.09
CA MET A 766 13.75 24.56 -12.82
C MET A 766 13.38 26.03 -13.00
N ARG A 767 13.92 26.71 -14.03
CA ARG A 767 13.58 28.11 -14.32
C ARG A 767 12.11 28.27 -14.65
N SER A 768 11.59 27.41 -15.53
CA SER A 768 10.16 27.40 -15.86
C SER A 768 9.31 27.14 -14.62
N PHE A 769 9.71 26.19 -13.78
CA PHE A 769 8.99 25.88 -12.55
C PHE A 769 8.96 27.07 -11.56
N TYR A 770 10.10 27.72 -11.32
CA TYR A 770 10.19 28.92 -10.47
C TYR A 770 9.44 30.11 -11.06
N HIS A 771 9.48 30.30 -12.38
CA HIS A 771 8.68 31.31 -13.06
C HIS A 771 7.18 31.11 -12.80
N ASP A 772 6.70 29.87 -12.86
CA ASP A 772 5.29 29.55 -12.58
C ASP A 772 4.92 29.77 -11.10
N VAL A 773 5.78 29.37 -10.15
CA VAL A 773 5.59 29.65 -8.72
C VAL A 773 5.53 31.15 -8.46
N PHE A 774 6.49 31.90 -9.00
CA PHE A 774 6.58 33.35 -8.88
C PHE A 774 5.31 34.05 -9.35
N ASN A 775 4.83 33.72 -10.57
CA ASN A 775 3.66 34.37 -11.16
C ASN A 775 2.34 33.93 -10.51
N LEU A 776 2.22 32.66 -10.15
CA LEU A 776 0.99 32.16 -9.52
C LEU A 776 0.81 32.76 -8.12
N GLN A 777 1.87 32.73 -7.31
CA GLN A 777 1.80 33.02 -5.87
C GLN A 777 2.31 34.43 -5.51
N ASN A 778 2.82 35.19 -6.48
CA ASN A 778 3.34 36.55 -6.35
C ASN A 778 4.37 36.69 -5.21
N THR A 779 5.57 36.16 -5.44
CA THR A 779 6.63 36.15 -4.43
C THR A 779 7.56 37.37 -4.47
N ALA A 780 7.34 38.30 -5.41
CA ALA A 780 8.23 39.44 -5.66
C ALA A 780 8.53 40.28 -4.40
N LYS A 781 7.54 40.47 -3.53
CA LYS A 781 7.66 41.32 -2.33
C LYS A 781 8.62 40.75 -1.27
N SER A 782 8.84 39.44 -1.26
CA SER A 782 9.70 38.75 -0.30
C SER A 782 11.13 38.54 -0.81
N LEU A 783 11.43 38.93 -2.05
CA LEU A 783 12.74 38.76 -2.65
C LEU A 783 13.55 40.05 -2.59
N PRO A 784 14.91 39.99 -2.71
CA PRO A 784 15.74 41.17 -2.70
C PRO A 784 15.30 42.19 -3.77
N LYS A 785 14.94 43.40 -3.32
CA LYS A 785 14.41 44.46 -4.20
C LYS A 785 15.37 44.80 -5.32
N ASP A 786 16.66 44.89 -4.99
CA ASP A 786 17.72 45.17 -5.97
C ASP A 786 17.78 44.10 -7.06
N CYS A 787 17.65 42.82 -6.71
CA CYS A 787 17.60 41.72 -7.68
C CYS A 787 16.37 41.84 -8.58
N THR A 788 15.17 42.04 -8.00
CA THR A 788 13.92 42.13 -8.78
C THR A 788 13.85 43.37 -9.68
N ALA A 789 14.69 44.38 -9.43
CA ALA A 789 14.78 45.58 -10.24
C ALA A 789 15.77 45.45 -11.42
N THR A 790 16.80 44.62 -11.29
CA THR A 790 17.88 44.48 -12.29
C THR A 790 17.75 43.23 -13.16
N GLU A 791 17.25 42.14 -12.59
CA GLU A 791 17.11 40.85 -13.25
C GLU A 791 15.64 40.54 -13.57
N GLU A 792 15.42 39.47 -14.34
CA GLU A 792 14.08 38.90 -14.47
C GLU A 792 13.57 38.48 -13.07
N PRO A 793 12.45 39.03 -12.56
CA PRO A 793 12.08 38.88 -11.15
C PRO A 793 11.94 37.43 -10.66
N SER A 794 11.50 36.52 -11.53
CA SER A 794 11.38 35.09 -11.27
C SER A 794 12.73 34.43 -10.95
N LYS A 795 13.83 34.94 -11.51
CA LYS A 795 15.19 34.41 -11.28
C LYS A 795 15.70 34.72 -9.88
N CYS A 796 15.15 35.74 -9.22
CA CYS A 796 15.50 36.08 -7.85
C CYS A 796 15.03 35.03 -6.83
N LEU A 797 14.24 34.03 -7.23
CA LEU A 797 13.99 32.83 -6.41
C LEU A 797 15.19 31.88 -6.37
N PHE A 798 16.14 32.00 -7.30
CA PHE A 798 17.30 31.13 -7.31
C PHE A 798 18.30 31.51 -6.22
N PRO A 799 18.76 30.54 -5.41
CA PRO A 799 19.77 30.74 -4.38
C PRO A 799 21.01 31.49 -4.84
N GLN A 800 21.51 31.23 -6.07
CA GLN A 800 22.69 31.95 -6.57
C GLN A 800 22.50 33.46 -6.68
N GLU A 801 21.26 33.94 -6.81
CA GLU A 801 20.95 35.38 -6.80
C GLU A 801 20.72 35.88 -5.36
N ILE A 802 19.95 35.14 -4.55
CA ILE A 802 19.62 35.53 -3.17
C ILE A 802 20.89 35.70 -2.32
N ILE A 803 21.83 34.76 -2.39
CA ILE A 803 23.04 34.77 -1.52
C ILE A 803 23.93 36.00 -1.74
N LYS A 804 23.82 36.70 -2.88
CA LYS A 804 24.58 37.92 -3.17
C LYS A 804 24.12 39.10 -2.31
N HIS A 805 22.89 39.03 -1.81
CA HIS A 805 22.23 40.09 -1.04
C HIS A 805 22.14 39.80 0.46
N ILE A 806 22.50 38.58 0.90
CA ILE A 806 22.47 38.22 2.32
C ILE A 806 23.69 38.81 3.05
N SER A 807 23.42 39.62 4.07
CA SER A 807 24.45 40.21 4.94
C SER A 807 24.72 39.38 6.20
N THR A 808 23.73 38.61 6.65
CA THR A 808 23.84 37.75 7.84
C THR A 808 24.74 36.53 7.56
N PRO A 809 25.59 36.10 8.52
CA PRO A 809 26.44 34.93 8.32
C PRO A 809 25.62 33.67 7.96
N LEU A 810 25.96 33.08 6.81
CA LEU A 810 25.25 31.96 6.21
C LEU A 810 26.13 30.70 6.13
N PHE A 811 25.55 29.54 6.43
CA PHE A 811 26.16 28.23 6.18
C PHE A 811 25.33 27.46 5.16
N LEU A 812 26.00 26.90 4.15
CA LEU A 812 25.35 26.06 3.15
C LEU A 812 25.77 24.60 3.36
N VAL A 813 24.78 23.75 3.66
CA VAL A 813 24.89 22.29 3.61
C VAL A 813 24.20 21.86 2.33
N ASN A 814 24.92 21.30 1.36
CA ASN A 814 24.26 20.85 0.12
C ASN A 814 24.96 19.60 -0.41
N PRO A 815 24.24 18.52 -0.73
CA PRO A 815 24.80 17.44 -1.52
C PRO A 815 25.20 17.97 -2.90
N ALA A 816 26.37 17.57 -3.39
CA ALA A 816 26.78 17.84 -4.77
C ALA A 816 25.92 17.07 -5.79
N TYR A 817 25.36 15.94 -5.35
CA TYR A 817 24.50 15.06 -6.14
C TYR A 817 23.14 14.91 -5.45
N ASP A 818 22.44 16.04 -5.24
CA ASP A 818 21.11 16.04 -4.62
C ASP A 818 20.12 15.21 -5.44
N PHE A 819 19.61 14.11 -4.87
CA PHE A 819 18.80 13.17 -5.66
C PHE A 819 17.49 13.81 -6.11
N TRP A 820 16.93 14.74 -5.32
CA TRP A 820 15.66 15.37 -5.66
C TRP A 820 15.84 16.27 -6.87
N GLN A 821 16.91 17.06 -6.89
CA GLN A 821 17.23 17.90 -8.04
C GLN A 821 17.62 17.07 -9.27
N ILE A 822 18.36 15.98 -9.10
CA ILE A 822 18.66 15.07 -10.22
C ILE A 822 17.36 14.46 -10.78
N GLN A 823 16.46 14.02 -9.91
CA GLN A 823 15.21 13.36 -10.30
C GLN A 823 14.19 14.28 -10.95
N ASN A 824 14.08 15.53 -10.48
CA ASN A 824 13.00 16.43 -10.84
C ASN A 824 13.45 17.61 -11.74
N VAL A 825 14.75 17.90 -11.78
CA VAL A 825 15.31 19.05 -12.53
C VAL A 825 16.25 18.61 -13.64
N LEU A 826 17.30 17.84 -13.32
CA LEU A 826 18.31 17.45 -14.32
C LEU A 826 17.79 16.34 -15.24
N VAL A 827 17.03 15.38 -14.69
CA VAL A 827 16.42 14.26 -15.44
C VAL A 827 14.92 14.07 -15.08
N PRO A 828 14.04 15.05 -15.37
CA PRO A 828 12.63 15.03 -14.95
C PRO A 828 11.77 13.89 -15.50
N ASN A 829 12.00 13.45 -16.75
CA ASN A 829 11.13 12.51 -17.46
C ASN A 829 11.72 11.07 -17.59
N PRO A 830 11.12 10.04 -16.94
CA PRO A 830 11.54 8.65 -17.09
C PRO A 830 11.06 7.96 -18.37
N LEU A 831 10.12 8.55 -19.13
CA LEU A 831 9.42 7.89 -20.24
C LEU A 831 9.97 8.20 -21.64
N HIS A 832 11.09 8.93 -21.74
CA HIS A 832 11.71 9.23 -23.03
C HIS A 832 12.44 7.99 -23.62
N PRO A 833 12.54 7.81 -24.96
CA PRO A 833 12.81 6.53 -25.64
C PRO A 833 14.14 5.82 -25.34
N ALA A 834 15.01 6.39 -24.51
CA ALA A 834 16.32 5.82 -24.24
C ALA A 834 16.37 4.91 -23.00
N GLY A 835 15.48 5.05 -22.00
CA GLY A 835 15.55 4.29 -20.72
C GLY A 835 16.89 4.40 -19.97
N ALA A 836 17.87 5.15 -20.50
CA ALA A 836 19.26 5.10 -20.10
C ALA A 836 19.42 5.58 -18.68
N TRP A 837 18.73 6.66 -18.32
CA TRP A 837 18.83 7.31 -17.02
C TRP A 837 17.97 6.67 -15.92
N GLU A 838 17.06 5.74 -16.24
CA GLU A 838 16.11 5.20 -15.25
C GLU A 838 16.82 4.61 -14.03
N LYS A 839 17.87 3.81 -14.25
CA LYS A 839 18.65 3.21 -13.16
C LYS A 839 19.53 4.22 -12.43
N CYS A 840 20.25 5.05 -13.18
CA CYS A 840 21.17 6.06 -12.64
C CYS A 840 20.47 7.08 -11.74
N ARG A 841 19.27 7.52 -12.16
CA ARG A 841 18.45 8.50 -11.43
C ARG A 841 17.88 7.95 -10.12
N LEU A 842 17.69 6.64 -10.01
CA LEU A 842 17.22 5.96 -8.80
C LEU A 842 18.36 5.53 -7.88
N ASN A 843 19.54 5.25 -8.44
CA ASN A 843 20.73 4.87 -7.70
C ASN A 843 21.99 5.32 -8.46
N ILE A 844 22.75 6.26 -7.88
CA ILE A 844 23.97 6.82 -8.49
C ILE A 844 25.05 5.76 -8.80
N HIS A 845 25.08 4.64 -8.06
CA HIS A 845 25.99 3.52 -8.32
C HIS A 845 25.64 2.74 -9.60
N LYS A 846 24.46 2.97 -10.19
CA LYS A 846 24.01 2.35 -11.43
C LYS A 846 24.23 3.24 -12.67
N CYS A 847 24.85 4.41 -12.49
CA CYS A 847 25.20 5.29 -13.60
C CYS A 847 26.36 4.72 -14.42
N ASP A 848 26.26 4.80 -15.74
CA ASP A 848 27.40 4.57 -16.63
C ASP A 848 28.37 5.76 -16.63
N HIS A 849 29.51 5.62 -17.31
CA HIS A 849 30.55 6.66 -17.34
C HIS A 849 30.05 7.97 -17.94
N ALA A 850 29.26 7.94 -19.01
CA ALA A 850 28.76 9.14 -19.68
C ALA A 850 27.73 9.87 -18.80
N GLN A 851 26.90 9.11 -18.09
CA GLN A 851 25.95 9.64 -17.11
C GLN A 851 26.67 10.28 -15.92
N LEU A 852 27.69 9.61 -15.39
CA LEU A 852 28.50 10.16 -14.30
C LEU A 852 29.22 11.44 -14.72
N GLU A 853 29.71 11.53 -15.95
CA GLU A 853 30.33 12.75 -16.48
C GLU A 853 29.33 13.93 -16.49
N ILE A 854 28.08 13.70 -16.89
CA ILE A 854 27.01 14.70 -16.83
C ILE A 854 26.70 15.10 -15.38
N LEU A 855 26.60 14.14 -14.45
CA LEU A 855 26.41 14.43 -13.03
C LEU A 855 27.60 15.21 -12.43
N GLN A 856 28.83 14.90 -12.86
CA GLN A 856 30.02 15.64 -12.46
C GLN A 856 30.00 17.07 -13.02
N GLY A 857 29.57 17.26 -14.27
CA GLY A 857 29.34 18.59 -14.83
C GLY A 857 28.30 19.39 -14.03
N PHE A 858 27.22 18.74 -13.58
CA PHE A 858 26.23 19.38 -12.72
C PHE A 858 26.80 19.80 -11.36
N ARG A 859 27.64 18.96 -10.75
CA ARG A 859 28.42 19.33 -9.56
C ARG A 859 29.34 20.53 -9.84
N ASP A 860 30.00 20.58 -10.98
CA ASP A 860 30.90 21.68 -11.31
C ASP A 860 30.14 23.00 -11.51
N SER A 861 28.91 22.94 -12.06
CA SER A 861 27.98 24.08 -12.07
C SER A 861 27.62 24.56 -10.66
N LEU A 862 27.36 23.65 -9.71
CA LEU A 862 27.15 24.01 -8.30
C LEU A 862 28.37 24.77 -7.74
N LEU A 863 29.56 24.21 -7.93
CA LEU A 863 30.79 24.82 -7.42
C LEU A 863 31.11 26.17 -8.07
N LYS A 864 30.76 26.32 -9.36
CA LYS A 864 30.87 27.58 -10.08
C LYS A 864 29.91 28.64 -9.51
N ALA A 865 28.65 28.27 -9.25
CA ALA A 865 27.67 29.17 -8.64
C ALA A 865 28.08 29.59 -7.21
N LEU A 866 28.81 28.73 -6.49
CA LEU A 866 29.32 29.00 -5.14
C LEU A 866 30.71 29.65 -5.11
N LYS A 867 31.31 29.97 -6.27
CA LYS A 867 32.70 30.45 -6.34
C LYS A 867 32.93 31.68 -5.48
N ASP A 868 32.08 32.69 -5.57
CA ASP A 868 32.23 33.94 -4.84
C ASP A 868 31.92 33.74 -3.34
N PHE A 869 30.88 32.97 -3.03
CA PHE A 869 30.51 32.63 -1.65
C PHE A 869 31.59 31.81 -0.91
N LYS A 870 32.35 30.98 -1.64
CA LYS A 870 33.49 30.24 -1.09
C LYS A 870 34.55 31.16 -0.49
N HIS A 871 34.72 32.36 -1.03
CA HIS A 871 35.67 33.35 -0.54
C HIS A 871 35.13 34.24 0.59
N SER A 872 33.82 34.16 0.91
CA SER A 872 33.24 34.87 2.05
C SER A 872 33.88 34.42 3.36
N LYS A 873 34.40 35.37 4.14
CA LYS A 873 35.04 35.13 5.45
C LYS A 873 34.05 34.64 6.51
N GLU A 874 32.81 35.10 6.43
CA GLU A 874 31.78 34.79 7.42
C GLU A 874 30.89 33.61 6.99
N GLY A 875 30.88 33.25 5.71
CA GLY A 875 30.12 32.12 5.20
C GLY A 875 30.74 30.76 5.56
N GLY A 876 29.92 29.72 5.65
CA GLY A 876 30.38 28.33 5.79
C GLY A 876 29.86 27.42 4.68
N LEU A 877 30.63 26.39 4.34
CA LEU A 877 30.28 25.41 3.29
C LEU A 877 30.55 23.99 3.77
N PHE A 878 29.57 23.11 3.57
CA PHE A 878 29.72 21.66 3.63
C PHE A 878 29.03 21.04 2.41
N ILE A 879 29.83 20.77 1.38
CA ILE A 879 29.37 20.20 0.11
C ILE A 879 29.91 18.78 -0.02
N ASN A 880 29.10 17.78 0.32
CA ASN A 880 29.49 16.37 0.23
C ASN A 880 29.08 15.75 -1.10
N SER A 881 29.68 14.61 -1.46
CA SER A 881 29.38 13.89 -2.69
C SER A 881 28.36 12.77 -2.52
N CYS A 882 27.49 12.89 -1.51
CA CYS A 882 26.46 11.91 -1.24
C CYS A 882 25.26 12.09 -2.19
N PHE A 883 24.55 11.00 -2.46
CA PHE A 883 23.32 11.00 -3.25
C PHE A 883 22.13 10.99 -2.29
N ILE A 884 21.82 12.16 -1.74
CA ILE A 884 20.89 12.35 -0.63
C ILE A 884 20.16 13.69 -0.77
N HIS A 885 19.08 13.90 -0.01
CA HIS A 885 18.34 15.16 0.07
C HIS A 885 17.91 15.37 1.53
N CYS A 886 18.15 16.55 2.08
CA CYS A 886 18.06 16.86 3.52
C CYS A 886 18.97 16.05 4.43
N GLN A 887 19.80 16.73 5.21
CA GLN A 887 20.86 16.08 5.99
C GLN A 887 20.96 16.56 7.45
N THR A 888 20.41 17.73 7.76
CA THR A 888 20.57 18.35 9.09
C THR A 888 19.55 17.87 10.11
N TRP A 889 18.34 17.52 9.68
CA TRP A 889 17.29 17.03 10.58
C TRP A 889 17.30 15.50 10.79
N MET A 890 18.03 14.76 9.95
CA MET A 890 18.21 13.31 10.05
C MET A 890 19.35 12.96 11.02
N SER A 891 19.14 12.00 11.93
CA SER A 891 20.14 11.66 12.95
C SER A 891 21.37 10.98 12.33
N GLU A 892 21.15 10.17 11.31
CA GLU A 892 22.13 9.35 10.62
C GLU A 892 23.18 10.23 9.92
N THR A 893 22.75 11.34 9.32
CA THR A 893 23.61 12.23 8.53
C THR A 893 24.15 13.41 9.31
N TRP A 894 23.44 13.89 10.34
CA TRP A 894 23.84 15.05 11.11
C TRP A 894 25.08 14.78 11.98
N HIS A 895 24.96 13.83 12.91
CA HIS A 895 26.02 13.46 13.84
C HIS A 895 25.83 12.02 14.34
N SER A 896 26.40 11.07 13.59
CA SER A 896 26.40 9.65 13.94
C SER A 896 27.73 9.00 13.57
N PRO A 897 28.04 7.78 14.06
CA PRO A 897 29.21 7.03 13.59
C PRO A 897 29.24 6.84 12.07
N ASN A 898 28.07 6.75 11.44
CA ASN A 898 27.90 6.52 9.99
C ASN A 898 27.60 7.80 9.21
N SER A 899 27.67 8.97 9.84
CA SER A 899 27.41 10.24 9.17
C SER A 899 28.46 10.55 8.10
N PRO A 900 28.09 11.25 7.01
CA PRO A 900 29.03 11.68 6.00
C PRO A 900 30.05 12.64 6.58
N ARG A 901 31.31 12.42 6.25
CA ARG A 901 32.45 13.18 6.74
C ARG A 901 33.26 13.76 5.59
N ILE A 902 33.67 15.01 5.76
CA ILE A 902 34.70 15.65 4.93
C ILE A 902 35.83 16.04 5.87
N ASN A 903 37.06 15.63 5.55
CA ASN A 903 38.22 15.83 6.43
C ASN A 903 37.97 15.34 7.88
N LYS A 904 37.33 14.16 8.01
CA LYS A 904 36.94 13.50 9.27
C LYS A 904 35.88 14.24 10.11
N LYS A 905 35.38 15.40 9.66
CA LYS A 905 34.32 16.16 10.36
C LYS A 905 32.94 15.79 9.82
N THR A 906 32.02 15.50 10.73
CA THR A 906 30.58 15.40 10.48
C THR A 906 29.97 16.75 10.13
N ILE A 907 28.72 16.76 9.64
CA ILE A 907 27.97 17.99 9.38
C ILE A 907 27.82 18.80 10.68
N ALA A 908 27.43 18.17 11.79
CA ALA A 908 27.25 18.85 13.07
C ALA A 908 28.52 19.52 13.58
N GLU A 909 29.67 18.82 13.52
CA GLU A 909 30.96 19.38 13.95
C GLU A 909 31.38 20.57 13.06
N ALA A 910 31.15 20.47 11.75
CA ALA A 910 31.46 21.53 10.81
C ALA A 910 30.58 22.78 11.04
N VAL A 911 29.28 22.58 11.28
CA VAL A 911 28.35 23.68 11.58
C VAL A 911 28.68 24.30 12.93
N GLY A 912 28.95 23.50 13.96
CA GLY A 912 29.35 23.97 15.29
C GLY A 912 30.63 24.80 15.25
N ASP A 913 31.66 24.30 14.56
CA ASP A 913 32.92 25.01 14.38
C ASP A 913 32.73 26.38 13.74
N TRP A 914 31.90 26.47 12.70
CA TRP A 914 31.58 27.74 12.06
C TRP A 914 30.71 28.63 12.94
N TYR A 915 29.67 28.08 13.55
CA TYR A 915 28.69 28.84 14.32
C TYR A 915 29.36 29.54 15.51
N PHE A 916 30.15 28.79 16.29
CA PHE A 916 30.89 29.31 17.44
C PHE A 916 32.24 29.94 17.07
N LYS A 917 32.55 30.10 15.78
CA LYS A 917 33.80 30.69 15.27
C LYS A 917 35.05 29.96 15.81
N ARG A 918 34.96 28.64 16.02
CA ARG A 918 36.11 27.79 16.38
C ARG A 918 37.06 27.63 15.19
N ASN A 919 36.53 27.50 13.98
CA ASN A 919 37.29 27.39 12.73
C ASN A 919 36.56 28.03 11.55
N SER A 920 37.29 28.43 10.51
CA SER A 920 36.70 28.67 9.19
C SER A 920 36.40 27.34 8.50
N VAL A 921 35.20 27.20 7.93
CA VAL A 921 34.71 25.93 7.41
C VAL A 921 34.27 26.10 5.96
N LYS A 922 35.12 25.62 5.05
CA LYS A 922 34.87 25.56 3.60
C LYS A 922 35.18 24.16 3.08
N LEU A 923 34.33 23.20 3.45
CA LEU A 923 34.52 21.79 3.15
C LEU A 923 33.76 21.43 1.88
N ILE A 924 34.51 21.01 0.86
CA ILE A 924 33.98 20.54 -0.42
C ILE A 924 34.64 19.20 -0.70
N ASP A 925 33.82 18.20 -0.94
CA ASP A 925 34.23 16.83 -1.15
C ASP A 925 34.70 16.58 -2.59
N CYS A 926 35.45 15.49 -2.79
CA CYS A 926 35.86 15.06 -4.13
C CYS A 926 34.67 14.53 -4.94
N PRO A 927 34.72 14.46 -6.29
CA PRO A 927 33.63 13.89 -7.09
C PRO A 927 33.29 12.44 -6.69
N PHE A 928 32.01 12.06 -6.79
CA PHE A 928 31.57 10.68 -6.54
C PHE A 928 32.33 9.69 -7.43
N PRO A 929 32.70 8.48 -6.94
CA PRO A 929 32.33 7.83 -5.66
C PRO A 929 33.40 7.91 -4.56
N CYS A 930 34.08 9.04 -4.39
CA CYS A 930 35.27 9.07 -3.54
C CYS A 930 35.04 9.01 -2.02
N ASN A 931 33.83 9.35 -1.52
CA ASN A 931 33.57 9.45 -0.10
C ASN A 931 32.87 8.19 0.43
N PRO A 932 33.59 7.29 1.12
CA PRO A 932 33.02 6.03 1.60
C PRO A 932 32.10 6.19 2.81
N THR A 933 32.05 7.38 3.41
CA THR A 933 31.16 7.68 4.56
C THR A 933 29.78 8.16 4.14
N CYS A 934 29.57 8.34 2.83
CA CYS A 934 28.28 8.76 2.31
C CYS A 934 27.21 7.69 2.45
N ILE A 935 26.02 8.13 2.86
CA ILE A 935 24.79 7.37 2.73
C ILE A 935 24.15 7.79 1.40
N HIS A 936 24.05 6.85 0.47
CA HIS A 936 23.41 7.07 -0.83
C HIS A 936 22.01 6.47 -0.80
N MET A 937 21.01 7.23 -1.25
CA MET A 937 19.65 6.74 -1.39
C MET A 937 19.55 5.79 -2.59
N ASP A 938 18.80 4.71 -2.43
CA ASP A 938 18.51 3.73 -3.48
C ASP A 938 17.00 3.59 -3.64
N PHE A 939 16.50 3.89 -4.84
CA PHE A 939 15.08 3.83 -5.20
C PHE A 939 14.79 2.75 -6.28
N SER A 940 15.73 1.81 -6.51
CA SER A 940 15.73 0.87 -7.65
C SER A 940 15.05 -0.49 -7.46
#